data_AF-A0A352CTK1-F1
#
_entry.id   AF-A0A352CTK1-F1
#
_cell.length_a   1.000
_cell.length_b   1.000
_cell.length_c   1.000
_cell.angle_alpha   90.00
_cell.angle_beta   90.00
_cell.angle_gamma   90.00
#
_symmetry.space_group_name_H-M   'P 1'
#
loop_
_entity.id
_entity.type
_entity.pdbx_description
1 polymer ?
#
loop_
_entity_poly.entity_id
_entity_poly.type
_entity_poly.pdbx_seq_one_letter_code
_entity_poly.pdbx_strand_id
1 'polypeptide(L)'
;MKKLTRILLINWLYYGKQLIELGEINFLTGKTGAGKSTVIDALQIVLLGETNARNFNKAANESSQRTLDGYLRADIDGNAENSRRGKDFSSYIVCEFLDDLQGTFFSLGSIFDCRSDGSMQQRYFSYSGPIPENCFIVERRPMEIAALRKYLNAEYKTLSRIYDSNKEYRADVLAKWNVHTEQVFHMLKRAVSFRPIVDIRQFITENICDTAEGTGINIEAMQQNIREYKRHEEIAQRQEEQASKLREIAADYTELQRCTDNYRQHEFLAAWAGKEELAETIRQLTLERDANRDKMELLKQELSDAEKEIQEKELHKETIAAECAGSEVQQTENRLKGEKQNLISEQARLAGGLKVTLAHIRREAEFVRSLQEKIDDLPQENRFTKTKTAAEAASGAFRTMENSGTELFSAAEGTFRAAADASQELSQAVGETSFALGMQAQELRKQQSEMEATLSRLRRDIKDYPDGLLDLKQRLTEELKKPGREAEIEILADVLEIADGEDAWRGAVEGYLNTQKFYLLVEPAIYEEALELFNRLKGEYPRQSFGLVDLKKLREKEKLQRLDNSLANKVATDNPLARDYINYLLGHVVCCAHVGQLREHRTAITQEGMLFQGYVARPLRRQQMEDAFIGRKAVQIRIRRLEAELQMVRKELQEILPVYQFLDGTKDHEYIFNAVFLEQISQCRKDYLRGLEINTELDRLDEELAGLDLFWLDARRAEMKELQAEIDELRTQTKKTGQEIGALQEKVRALEFEILPAKEKGLKEKEDSLQERFT
;
A
#
# COMPACT_ATOMS: atom_id res chain seq x y z
N MET A 1 36.09 -53.49 64.90
CA MET A 1 34.62 -53.67 64.83
C MET A 1 34.22 -54.56 66.01
N LYS A 2 33.10 -54.31 66.69
CA LYS A 2 32.73 -55.11 67.88
C LYS A 2 31.78 -56.25 67.46
N LYS A 3 32.20 -57.50 67.57
CA LYS A 3 31.44 -58.70 67.15
C LYS A 3 30.95 -59.48 68.37
N LEU A 4 29.65 -59.83 68.40
CA LEU A 4 29.08 -60.70 69.42
C LEU A 4 29.46 -62.16 69.11
N THR A 5 30.23 -62.80 69.99
CA THR A 5 30.77 -64.14 69.76
C THR A 5 30.04 -65.22 70.53
N ARG A 6 29.58 -64.93 71.77
CA ARG A 6 28.90 -65.94 72.60
C ARG A 6 27.78 -65.34 73.46
N ILE A 7 26.78 -66.16 73.75
CA ILE A 7 25.68 -65.88 74.70
C ILE A 7 25.56 -67.01 75.70
N LEU A 8 25.65 -66.72 76.99
CA LEU A 8 25.42 -67.63 78.10
C LEU A 8 24.06 -67.34 78.73
N LEU A 9 23.22 -68.38 78.81
CA LEU A 9 21.93 -68.37 79.48
C LEU A 9 21.93 -69.39 80.61
N ILE A 10 21.61 -68.95 81.83
CA ILE A 10 21.46 -69.82 82.99
C ILE A 10 20.12 -69.55 83.65
N ASN A 11 19.36 -70.62 83.88
CA ASN A 11 18.01 -70.60 84.45
C ASN A 11 17.08 -69.59 83.76
N TRP A 12 17.16 -69.50 82.43
CA TRP A 12 16.32 -68.62 81.61
C TRP A 12 15.28 -69.45 80.86
N LEU A 13 14.01 -69.29 81.22
CA LEU A 13 12.90 -70.16 80.82
C LEU A 13 13.28 -71.63 81.04
N TYR A 14 13.16 -72.47 80.01
CA TYR A 14 13.50 -73.88 80.07
C TYR A 14 15.01 -74.15 79.92
N TYR A 15 15.85 -73.12 79.69
CA TYR A 15 17.29 -73.26 79.65
C TYR A 15 17.87 -73.37 81.07
N GLY A 16 18.49 -74.50 81.40
CA GLY A 16 19.24 -74.70 82.65
C GLY A 16 20.59 -74.00 82.63
N LYS A 17 21.54 -74.49 81.82
CA LYS A 17 22.78 -73.81 81.42
C LYS A 17 22.97 -74.03 79.94
N GLN A 18 22.97 -72.97 79.14
CA GLN A 18 23.24 -73.03 77.71
C GLN A 18 24.24 -71.95 77.32
N LEU A 19 25.36 -72.36 76.71
CA LEU A 19 26.30 -71.46 76.04
C LEU A 19 26.09 -71.60 74.53
N ILE A 20 25.87 -70.48 73.85
CA ILE A 20 25.59 -70.40 72.43
C ILE A 20 26.72 -69.64 71.77
N GLU A 21 27.40 -70.24 70.80
CA GLU A 21 28.43 -69.59 69.99
C GLU A 21 27.82 -69.03 68.71
N LEU A 22 28.30 -67.85 68.29
CA LEU A 22 27.78 -67.08 67.17
C LEU A 22 28.90 -66.78 66.16
N GLY A 23 28.62 -67.04 64.87
CA GLY A 23 29.44 -66.59 63.74
C GLY A 23 29.00 -65.22 63.22
N GLU A 24 29.46 -64.82 62.04
CA GLU A 24 29.10 -63.52 61.44
C GLU A 24 27.63 -63.43 61.01
N ILE A 25 27.04 -64.54 60.55
CA ILE A 25 25.61 -64.66 60.23
C ILE A 25 25.09 -65.96 60.85
N ASN A 26 24.02 -65.87 61.65
CA ASN A 26 23.46 -67.01 62.37
C ASN A 26 21.95 -67.15 62.12
N PHE A 27 21.51 -68.35 61.75
CA PHE A 27 20.09 -68.67 61.54
C PHE A 27 19.52 -69.47 62.71
N LEU A 28 18.63 -68.84 63.49
CA LEU A 28 17.87 -69.54 64.53
C LEU A 28 16.67 -70.27 63.89
N THR A 29 16.81 -71.58 63.64
CA THR A 29 15.77 -72.44 63.05
C THR A 29 15.11 -73.35 64.09
N GLY A 30 13.91 -73.86 63.82
CA GLY A 30 13.11 -74.65 64.77
C GLY A 30 11.60 -74.42 64.63
N LYS A 31 10.77 -75.30 65.21
CA LYS A 31 9.30 -75.14 65.20
C LYS A 31 8.88 -73.94 66.08
N THR A 32 7.74 -73.32 65.77
CA THR A 32 7.17 -72.22 66.59
C THR A 32 6.99 -72.70 68.03
N GLY A 33 7.49 -71.92 69.00
CA GLY A 33 7.49 -72.31 70.42
C GLY A 33 8.79 -72.98 70.93
N ALA A 34 9.75 -73.29 70.06
CA ALA A 34 11.02 -73.95 70.44
C ALA A 34 12.04 -73.07 71.21
N GLY A 35 11.66 -71.87 71.67
CA GLY A 35 12.55 -70.96 72.43
C GLY A 35 13.39 -69.98 71.61
N LYS A 36 13.20 -69.88 70.29
CA LYS A 36 13.98 -68.97 69.43
C LYS A 36 13.85 -67.49 69.83
N SER A 37 12.61 -67.03 70.02
CA SER A 37 12.37 -65.66 70.50
C SER A 37 12.86 -65.46 71.92
N THR A 38 12.95 -66.51 72.75
CA THR A 38 13.43 -66.44 74.13
C THR A 38 14.92 -66.09 74.22
N VAL A 39 15.73 -66.56 73.27
CA VAL A 39 17.16 -66.18 73.18
C VAL A 39 17.30 -64.72 72.74
N ILE A 40 16.49 -64.29 71.77
CA ILE A 40 16.48 -62.89 71.30
C ILE A 40 16.00 -61.94 72.41
N ASP A 41 14.96 -62.31 73.15
CA ASP A 41 14.44 -61.54 74.28
C ASP A 41 15.49 -61.43 75.41
N ALA A 42 16.28 -62.49 75.65
CA ALA A 42 17.40 -62.44 76.59
C ALA A 42 18.50 -61.47 76.11
N LEU A 43 18.87 -61.53 74.83
CA LEU A 43 19.84 -60.63 74.22
C LEU A 43 19.39 -59.17 74.38
N GLN A 44 18.11 -58.87 74.14
CA GLN A 44 17.56 -57.52 74.29
C GLN A 44 17.73 -56.97 75.70
N ILE A 45 17.61 -57.79 76.74
CA ILE A 45 17.81 -57.34 78.13
C ILE A 45 19.23 -56.80 78.32
N VAL A 46 20.23 -57.55 77.88
CA VAL A 46 21.64 -57.16 78.04
C VAL A 46 21.99 -55.99 77.13
N LEU A 47 21.62 -56.04 75.85
CA LEU A 47 22.00 -55.00 74.89
C LEU A 47 21.29 -53.67 75.14
N LEU A 48 20.02 -53.72 75.53
CA LEU A 48 19.26 -52.50 75.81
C LEU A 48 19.43 -52.05 77.25
N GLY A 49 19.93 -52.87 78.18
CA GLY A 49 20.03 -52.51 79.59
C GLY A 49 18.67 -52.25 80.26
N GLU A 50 17.60 -52.89 79.79
CA GLU A 50 16.23 -52.73 80.28
C GLU A 50 15.54 -54.10 80.41
N THR A 51 14.81 -54.29 81.52
CA THR A 51 14.10 -55.54 81.83
C THR A 51 12.59 -55.46 81.62
N ASN A 52 12.10 -54.37 81.00
CA ASN A 52 10.67 -54.14 80.83
C ASN A 52 10.06 -55.16 79.86
N ALA A 53 9.03 -55.88 80.32
CA ALA A 53 8.31 -56.89 79.53
C ALA A 53 7.71 -56.35 78.21
N ARG A 54 7.48 -55.03 78.11
CA ARG A 54 7.03 -54.39 76.85
C ARG A 54 8.07 -54.45 75.73
N ASN A 55 9.34 -54.73 76.04
CA ASN A 55 10.43 -54.76 75.08
C ASN A 55 10.59 -56.12 74.40
N PHE A 56 10.02 -57.19 74.96
CA PHE A 56 10.09 -58.53 74.39
C PHE A 56 9.30 -58.64 73.09
N ASN A 57 9.80 -59.48 72.19
CA ASN A 57 9.27 -59.59 70.84
C ASN A 57 7.90 -60.29 70.83
N LYS A 58 6.86 -59.57 70.40
CA LYS A 58 5.45 -60.04 70.36
C LYS A 58 4.96 -60.49 68.98
N ALA A 59 5.85 -60.57 67.99
CA ALA A 59 5.53 -60.60 66.56
C ALA A 59 4.66 -61.75 66.02
N ALA A 60 4.16 -62.69 66.83
CA ALA A 60 3.33 -63.80 66.35
C ALA A 60 1.99 -64.00 67.09
N ASN A 61 1.71 -63.29 68.20
CA ASN A 61 0.40 -63.31 68.86
C ASN A 61 0.28 -62.12 69.82
N GLU A 62 -0.67 -61.21 69.58
CA GLU A 62 -0.84 -60.00 70.41
C GLU A 62 -1.43 -60.30 71.81
N SER A 63 -1.97 -61.50 72.04
CA SER A 63 -2.62 -61.90 73.30
C SER A 63 -1.71 -62.63 74.31
N SER A 64 -0.50 -63.08 73.96
CA SER A 64 0.43 -63.70 74.93
C SER A 64 1.30 -62.64 75.62
N GLN A 65 1.00 -62.28 76.87
CA GLN A 65 1.82 -61.36 77.64
C GLN A 65 3.06 -62.09 78.19
N ARG A 66 4.13 -62.15 77.39
CA ARG A 66 5.45 -62.59 77.86
C ARG A 66 5.94 -61.64 78.96
N THR A 67 6.24 -62.16 80.14
CA THR A 67 6.73 -61.39 81.29
C THR A 67 8.13 -61.85 81.70
N LEU A 68 8.87 -60.95 82.33
CA LEU A 68 10.21 -61.26 82.86
C LEU A 68 10.14 -62.37 83.92
N ASP A 69 9.16 -62.30 84.81
CA ASP A 69 8.98 -63.31 85.87
C ASP A 69 8.66 -64.69 85.28
N GLY A 70 7.82 -64.75 84.23
CA GLY A 70 7.54 -65.99 83.51
C GLY A 70 8.80 -66.60 82.87
N TYR A 71 9.70 -65.76 82.33
CA TYR A 71 11.00 -66.23 81.84
C TYR A 71 11.91 -66.73 82.96
N LEU A 72 12.09 -65.99 84.05
CA LEU A 72 12.99 -66.40 85.13
C LEU A 72 12.52 -67.69 85.83
N ARG A 73 11.23 -67.76 86.15
CA ARG A 73 10.64 -68.88 86.92
C ARG A 73 10.19 -70.05 86.05
N ALA A 74 10.27 -69.92 84.72
CA ALA A 74 9.83 -70.92 83.75
C ALA A 74 8.35 -71.32 83.90
N ASP A 75 7.49 -70.34 84.21
CA ASP A 75 6.07 -70.54 84.50
C ASP A 75 5.23 -69.50 83.75
N ILE A 76 4.94 -69.78 82.48
CA ILE A 76 4.20 -68.86 81.60
C ILE A 76 2.68 -69.03 81.76
N ASP A 77 2.20 -70.27 81.92
CA ASP A 77 0.76 -70.59 81.95
C ASP A 77 0.27 -71.13 83.31
N GLY A 78 1.10 -71.06 84.37
CA GLY A 78 0.71 -71.33 85.76
C GLY A 78 0.65 -72.81 86.17
N ASN A 79 1.12 -73.74 85.32
CA ASN A 79 1.06 -75.19 85.60
C ASN A 79 2.23 -75.98 84.97
N ALA A 80 3.43 -75.40 84.95
CA ALA A 80 4.62 -76.05 84.40
C ALA A 80 5.33 -76.94 85.45
N GLU A 81 5.51 -78.23 85.14
CA GLU A 81 6.14 -79.22 86.04
C GLU A 81 7.60 -78.88 86.40
N ASN A 82 8.31 -78.16 85.52
CA ASN A 82 9.68 -77.67 85.73
C ASN A 82 9.76 -76.21 86.23
N SER A 83 8.67 -75.69 86.79
CA SER A 83 8.63 -74.34 87.35
C SER A 83 9.63 -74.18 88.50
N ARG A 84 10.30 -73.03 88.51
CA ARG A 84 11.18 -72.57 89.59
C ARG A 84 10.46 -71.63 90.56
N ARG A 85 9.14 -71.49 90.44
CA ARG A 85 8.33 -70.69 91.37
C ARG A 85 8.42 -71.28 92.79
N GLY A 86 8.59 -70.42 93.80
CA GLY A 86 8.77 -70.88 95.18
C GLY A 86 10.17 -71.41 95.54
N LYS A 87 11.16 -71.31 94.64
CA LYS A 87 12.55 -71.73 94.91
C LYS A 87 13.50 -70.55 94.86
N ASP A 88 14.60 -70.64 95.61
CA ASP A 88 15.72 -69.71 95.55
C ASP A 88 16.68 -70.14 94.43
N PHE A 89 16.94 -69.25 93.46
CA PHE A 89 17.87 -69.50 92.36
C PHE A 89 18.38 -68.19 91.75
N SER A 90 19.55 -68.26 91.11
CA SER A 90 20.10 -67.17 90.31
C SER A 90 20.01 -67.48 88.83
N SER A 91 19.62 -66.48 88.04
CA SER A 91 19.59 -66.53 86.59
C SER A 91 20.61 -65.56 86.00
N TYR A 92 21.27 -66.00 84.93
CA TYR A 92 22.24 -65.21 84.20
C TYR A 92 21.90 -65.11 82.72
N ILE A 93 22.13 -63.92 82.18
CA ILE A 93 22.25 -63.68 80.74
C ILE A 93 23.55 -62.91 80.52
N VAL A 94 24.49 -63.47 79.76
CA VAL A 94 25.80 -62.85 79.50
C VAL A 94 26.13 -62.93 78.02
N CYS A 95 26.58 -61.82 77.46
CA CYS A 95 26.97 -61.65 76.06
C CYS A 95 28.46 -61.30 75.99
N GLU A 96 29.23 -62.08 75.25
CA GLU A 96 30.66 -61.89 75.01
C GLU A 96 30.88 -61.21 73.66
N PHE A 97 31.71 -60.17 73.64
CA PHE A 97 32.08 -59.42 72.45
C PHE A 97 33.58 -59.44 72.21
N LEU A 98 33.98 -59.60 70.95
CA LEU A 98 35.33 -59.38 70.45
C LEU A 98 35.43 -57.98 69.82
N ASP A 99 36.40 -57.18 70.25
CA ASP A 99 36.80 -56.01 69.47
C ASP A 99 37.89 -56.37 68.47
N ASP A 100 37.52 -56.51 67.19
CA ASP A 100 38.45 -56.85 66.11
C ASP A 100 39.59 -55.85 65.92
N LEU A 101 39.46 -54.60 66.41
CA LEU A 101 40.54 -53.61 66.30
C LEU A 101 41.62 -53.78 67.37
N GLN A 102 41.21 -54.10 68.60
CA GLN A 102 42.14 -54.28 69.74
C GLN A 102 42.50 -55.74 70.00
N GLY A 103 41.77 -56.69 69.41
CA GLY A 103 41.91 -58.13 69.65
C GLY A 103 41.46 -58.57 71.05
N THR A 104 40.72 -57.73 71.79
CA THR A 104 40.34 -57.97 73.18
C THR A 104 38.87 -58.35 73.31
N PHE A 105 38.57 -59.17 74.32
CA PHE A 105 37.20 -59.54 74.66
C PHE A 105 36.66 -58.70 75.80
N PHE A 106 35.38 -58.40 75.75
CA PHE A 106 34.64 -57.89 76.90
C PHE A 106 33.26 -58.55 76.98
N SER A 107 32.78 -58.72 78.20
CA SER A 107 31.51 -59.38 78.48
C SER A 107 30.56 -58.43 79.18
N LEU A 108 29.31 -58.48 78.76
CA LEU A 108 28.19 -57.70 79.30
C LEU A 108 27.13 -58.68 79.80
N GLY A 109 26.58 -58.48 80.99
CA GLY A 109 25.60 -59.41 81.53
C GLY A 109 24.60 -58.80 82.50
N SER A 110 23.54 -59.57 82.76
CA SER A 110 22.54 -59.32 83.78
C SER A 110 22.37 -60.55 84.65
N ILE A 111 22.40 -60.35 85.96
CA ILE A 111 22.10 -61.37 86.96
C ILE A 111 20.80 -61.05 87.68
N PHE A 112 20.02 -62.09 87.95
CA PHE A 112 18.77 -62.04 88.69
C PHE A 112 18.82 -63.04 89.84
N ASP A 113 18.83 -62.57 91.07
CA ASP A 113 18.66 -63.42 92.26
C ASP A 113 17.17 -63.46 92.59
N CYS A 114 16.55 -64.62 92.39
CA CYS A 114 15.14 -64.85 92.65
C CYS A 114 14.99 -65.64 93.95
N ARG A 115 14.14 -65.16 94.84
CA ARG A 115 13.80 -65.84 96.09
C ARG A 115 12.47 -66.57 95.97
N SER A 116 12.30 -67.54 96.87
CA SER A 116 11.13 -68.39 97.01
C SER A 116 9.86 -67.62 97.36
N ASP A 117 9.99 -66.48 98.06
CA ASP A 117 8.88 -65.58 98.41
C ASP A 117 8.33 -64.76 97.22
N GLY A 118 8.96 -64.84 96.05
CA GLY A 118 8.57 -64.09 94.87
C GLY A 118 9.41 -62.84 94.60
N SER A 119 10.22 -62.39 95.57
CA SER A 119 11.10 -61.23 95.38
C SER A 119 12.25 -61.54 94.42
N MET A 120 12.72 -60.51 93.70
CA MET A 120 13.80 -60.62 92.73
C MET A 120 14.67 -59.36 92.76
N GLN A 121 15.99 -59.56 92.83
CA GLN A 121 16.99 -58.51 92.70
C GLN A 121 17.73 -58.64 91.39
N GLN A 122 17.90 -57.52 90.69
CA GLN A 122 18.57 -57.47 89.40
C GLN A 122 19.78 -56.52 89.45
N ARG A 123 20.87 -56.95 88.82
CA ARG A 123 22.05 -56.12 88.58
C ARG A 123 22.63 -56.40 87.20
N TYR A 124 22.96 -55.34 86.47
CA TYR A 124 23.80 -55.44 85.28
C TYR A 124 25.26 -55.44 85.69
N PHE A 125 26.11 -56.04 84.87
CA PHE A 125 27.55 -56.03 85.07
C PHE A 125 28.29 -56.08 83.74
N SER A 126 29.53 -55.59 83.77
CA SER A 126 30.46 -55.69 82.66
C SER A 126 31.85 -56.02 83.16
N TYR A 127 32.64 -56.67 82.34
CA TYR A 127 34.08 -56.83 82.58
C TYR A 127 34.84 -57.03 81.28
N SER A 128 36.13 -56.69 81.28
CA SER A 128 37.01 -56.87 80.12
C SER A 128 37.64 -58.26 80.12
N GLY A 129 36.93 -59.25 79.59
CA GLY A 129 37.41 -60.61 79.33
C GLY A 129 36.33 -61.51 78.72
N PRO A 130 36.69 -62.75 78.31
CA PRO A 130 35.73 -63.74 77.84
C PRO A 130 34.88 -64.32 78.97
N ILE A 131 33.82 -65.04 78.63
CA ILE A 131 33.00 -65.80 79.59
C ILE A 131 33.86 -66.92 80.20
N PRO A 132 33.98 -67.02 81.54
CA PRO A 132 34.85 -68.00 82.17
C PRO A 132 34.34 -69.43 81.95
N GLU A 133 35.26 -70.40 81.92
CA GLU A 133 34.94 -71.81 81.63
C GLU A 133 33.92 -72.39 82.61
N ASN A 134 33.98 -72.00 83.88
CA ASN A 134 33.02 -72.43 84.90
C ASN A 134 31.62 -71.84 84.71
N CYS A 135 31.45 -70.84 83.82
CA CYS A 135 30.21 -70.14 83.51
C CYS A 135 29.48 -69.63 84.77
N PHE A 136 30.24 -69.15 85.77
CA PHE A 136 29.70 -68.65 87.04
C PHE A 136 28.94 -69.71 87.89
N ILE A 137 29.18 -71.01 87.67
CA ILE A 137 28.62 -72.10 88.47
C ILE A 137 29.71 -72.72 89.33
N VAL A 138 29.48 -72.82 90.64
CA VAL A 138 30.37 -73.47 91.62
C VAL A 138 29.56 -74.47 92.44
N GLU A 139 30.10 -75.67 92.66
CA GLU A 139 29.39 -76.76 93.37
C GLU A 139 27.99 -77.07 92.80
N ARG A 140 27.85 -77.01 91.46
CA ARG A 140 26.60 -77.22 90.70
C ARG A 140 25.49 -76.19 90.97
N ARG A 141 25.77 -75.06 91.62
CA ARG A 141 24.84 -73.92 91.74
C ARG A 141 25.43 -72.65 91.11
N PRO A 142 24.62 -71.83 90.40
CA PRO A 142 25.06 -70.52 89.94
C PRO A 142 25.38 -69.61 91.13
N MET A 143 26.40 -68.76 91.00
CA MET A 143 26.72 -67.75 92.01
C MET A 143 25.56 -66.75 92.20
N GLU A 144 25.37 -66.23 93.40
CA GLU A 144 24.45 -65.10 93.66
C GLU A 144 25.16 -63.75 93.47
N ILE A 145 24.44 -62.63 93.43
CA ILE A 145 24.99 -61.27 93.17
C ILE A 145 26.17 -60.93 94.11
N ALA A 146 26.05 -61.26 95.40
CA ALA A 146 27.12 -60.99 96.37
C ALA A 146 28.38 -61.84 96.11
N ALA A 147 28.22 -63.09 95.68
CA ALA A 147 29.32 -63.96 95.31
C ALA A 147 29.94 -63.54 93.97
N LEU A 148 29.11 -63.17 92.99
CA LEU A 148 29.57 -62.62 91.71
C LEU A 148 30.38 -61.35 91.91
N ARG A 149 29.95 -60.44 92.78
CA ARG A 149 30.70 -59.20 93.08
C ARG A 149 32.09 -59.51 93.62
N LYS A 150 32.20 -60.47 94.54
CA LYS A 150 33.51 -60.91 95.07
C LYS A 150 34.35 -61.57 93.98
N TYR A 151 33.75 -62.44 93.15
CA TYR A 151 34.42 -63.12 92.05
C TYR A 151 34.98 -62.13 91.01
N LEU A 152 34.15 -61.19 90.54
CA LEU A 152 34.57 -60.20 89.55
C LEU A 152 35.68 -59.27 90.08
N ASN A 153 35.56 -58.82 91.33
CA ASN A 153 36.58 -57.99 91.96
C ASN A 153 37.91 -58.74 92.18
N ALA A 154 37.86 -60.04 92.47
CA ALA A 154 39.06 -60.85 92.66
C ALA A 154 39.78 -61.11 91.33
N GLU A 155 39.04 -61.55 90.31
CA GLU A 155 39.60 -61.98 89.02
C GLU A 155 39.94 -60.81 88.09
N TYR A 156 39.04 -59.83 87.97
CA TYR A 156 39.14 -58.75 86.98
C TYR A 156 39.41 -57.37 87.59
N LYS A 157 39.38 -57.27 88.93
CA LYS A 157 39.68 -56.03 89.68
C LYS A 157 38.91 -54.83 89.12
N THR A 158 39.59 -53.71 88.87
CA THR A 158 39.04 -52.45 88.38
C THR A 158 38.50 -52.50 86.94
N LEU A 159 38.74 -53.60 86.21
CA LEU A 159 38.22 -53.82 84.85
C LEU A 159 36.86 -54.51 84.85
N SER A 160 36.26 -54.71 86.03
CA SER A 160 34.87 -55.16 86.18
C SER A 160 34.03 -54.12 86.92
N ARG A 161 32.74 -54.05 86.57
CA ARG A 161 31.78 -53.18 87.23
C ARG A 161 30.43 -53.86 87.33
N ILE A 162 29.82 -53.79 88.51
CA ILE A 162 28.40 -54.11 88.73
C ILE A 162 27.68 -52.78 88.89
N TYR A 163 26.62 -52.57 88.13
CA TYR A 163 25.92 -51.29 88.05
C TYR A 163 24.68 -51.31 88.94
N ASP A 164 24.53 -50.29 89.78
CA ASP A 164 23.34 -50.09 90.60
C ASP A 164 22.20 -49.39 89.85
N SER A 165 22.48 -48.76 88.70
CA SER A 165 21.51 -48.10 87.83
C SER A 165 21.67 -48.48 86.36
N ASN A 166 20.53 -48.64 85.66
CA ASN A 166 20.49 -48.97 84.23
C ASN A 166 21.07 -47.85 83.36
N LYS A 167 20.96 -46.58 83.77
CA LYS A 167 21.48 -45.44 82.99
C LYS A 167 23.01 -45.47 82.91
N GLU A 168 23.67 -45.77 84.03
CA GLU A 168 25.13 -45.90 84.06
C GLU A 168 25.60 -47.08 83.20
N TYR A 169 24.88 -48.20 83.27
CA TYR A 169 25.17 -49.36 82.44
C TYR A 169 25.08 -49.01 80.94
N ARG A 170 24.01 -48.35 80.51
CA ARG A 170 23.83 -47.91 79.12
C ARG A 170 24.92 -46.98 78.62
N ALA A 171 25.30 -46.00 79.42
CA ALA A 171 26.38 -45.08 79.07
C ALA A 171 27.70 -45.83 78.83
N ASP A 172 28.00 -46.82 79.67
CA ASP A 172 29.22 -47.62 79.52
C ASP A 172 29.14 -48.61 78.34
N VAL A 173 27.97 -49.16 78.04
CA VAL A 173 27.74 -49.96 76.82
C VAL A 173 27.99 -49.12 75.56
N LEU A 174 27.46 -47.90 75.50
CA LEU A 174 27.70 -46.98 74.38
C LEU A 174 29.17 -46.62 74.23
N ALA A 175 29.86 -46.36 75.34
CA ALA A 175 31.29 -46.11 75.33
C ALA A 175 32.08 -47.32 74.80
N LYS A 176 31.75 -48.54 75.23
CA LYS A 176 32.39 -49.77 74.73
C LYS A 176 32.12 -50.03 73.25
N TRP A 177 30.95 -49.65 72.75
CA TRP A 177 30.62 -49.71 71.32
C TRP A 177 31.14 -48.53 70.50
N ASN A 178 31.69 -47.50 71.15
CA ASN A 178 32.12 -46.24 70.53
C ASN A 178 30.98 -45.54 69.75
N VAL A 179 29.79 -45.50 70.35
CA VAL A 179 28.60 -44.83 69.80
C VAL A 179 28.24 -43.67 70.72
N HIS A 180 28.09 -42.47 70.16
CA HIS A 180 27.90 -41.24 70.94
C HIS A 180 26.42 -40.84 71.13
N THR A 181 25.47 -41.67 70.70
CA THR A 181 24.03 -41.35 70.70
C THR A 181 23.19 -42.48 71.30
N GLU A 182 22.33 -42.18 72.27
CA GLU A 182 21.43 -43.18 72.90
C GLU A 182 20.33 -43.69 71.96
N GLN A 183 20.05 -42.98 70.85
CA GLN A 183 19.08 -43.39 69.82
C GLN A 183 19.36 -44.79 69.26
N VAL A 184 20.61 -45.27 69.30
CA VAL A 184 20.94 -46.64 68.89
C VAL A 184 20.16 -47.70 69.67
N PHE A 185 19.85 -47.47 70.95
CA PHE A 185 19.02 -48.38 71.73
C PHE A 185 17.56 -48.38 71.24
N HIS A 186 17.04 -47.22 70.80
CA HIS A 186 15.71 -47.13 70.21
C HIS A 186 15.65 -47.89 68.86
N MET A 187 16.67 -47.73 68.03
CA MET A 187 16.78 -48.42 66.75
C MET A 187 16.93 -49.94 66.93
N LEU A 188 17.81 -50.40 67.82
CA LEU A 188 17.99 -51.82 68.12
C LEU A 188 16.69 -52.47 68.62
N LYS A 189 15.93 -51.74 69.46
CA LYS A 189 14.62 -52.17 69.93
C LYS A 189 13.62 -52.32 68.77
N ARG A 190 13.55 -51.36 67.85
CA ARG A 190 12.67 -51.42 66.67
C ARG A 190 13.08 -52.50 65.68
N ALA A 191 14.38 -52.69 65.43
CA ALA A 191 14.89 -53.68 64.47
C ALA A 191 14.55 -55.13 64.85
N VAL A 192 14.49 -55.42 66.15
CA VAL A 192 14.16 -56.76 66.65
C VAL A 192 12.64 -56.97 66.72
N SER A 193 11.86 -55.91 66.99
CA SER A 193 10.40 -55.98 66.97
C SER A 193 9.90 -55.91 65.51
N PHE A 194 9.44 -57.02 64.95
CA PHE A 194 8.83 -57.08 63.60
C PHE A 194 7.46 -56.36 63.59
N ARG A 195 7.47 -55.03 63.73
CA ARG A 195 6.33 -54.17 63.42
C ARG A 195 6.55 -53.58 62.04
N PRO A 196 5.66 -53.82 61.06
CA PRO A 196 5.79 -53.22 59.74
C PRO A 196 5.84 -51.70 59.87
N ILE A 197 6.80 -51.07 59.18
CA ILE A 197 6.97 -49.61 59.17
C ILE A 197 5.79 -49.04 58.37
N VAL A 198 4.78 -48.53 59.08
CA VAL A 198 3.53 -48.05 58.47
C VAL A 198 3.70 -46.66 57.83
N ASP A 199 4.64 -45.86 58.33
CA ASP A 199 4.97 -44.55 57.75
C ASP A 199 6.50 -44.35 57.68
N ILE A 200 7.03 -44.39 56.47
CA ILE A 200 8.45 -44.21 56.17
C ILE A 200 8.92 -42.80 56.57
N ARG A 201 8.05 -41.80 56.48
CA ARG A 201 8.42 -40.41 56.80
C ARG A 201 8.65 -40.26 58.30
N GLN A 202 7.72 -40.76 59.12
CA GLN A 202 7.91 -40.81 60.58
C GLN A 202 9.14 -41.64 60.96
N PHE A 203 9.39 -42.75 60.25
CA PHE A 203 10.57 -43.58 60.48
C PHE A 203 11.90 -42.83 60.25
N ILE A 204 12.03 -42.11 59.14
CA ILE A 204 13.24 -41.33 58.82
C ILE A 204 13.43 -40.22 59.86
N THR A 205 12.37 -39.51 60.22
CA THR A 205 12.47 -38.38 61.16
C THR A 205 12.83 -38.80 62.58
N GLU A 206 12.35 -39.96 63.04
CA GLU A 206 12.62 -40.45 64.40
C GLU A 206 13.92 -41.27 64.52
N ASN A 207 14.44 -41.85 63.43
CA ASN A 207 15.55 -42.83 63.49
C ASN A 207 16.78 -42.47 62.65
N ILE A 208 16.68 -41.56 61.67
CA ILE A 208 17.82 -41.08 60.86
C ILE A 208 18.14 -39.63 61.19
N CYS A 209 17.11 -38.82 61.44
CA CYS A 209 17.31 -37.43 61.84
C CYS A 209 17.56 -37.36 63.35
N ASP A 210 18.69 -36.78 63.76
CA ASP A 210 18.98 -36.40 65.14
C ASP A 210 17.99 -35.34 65.62
N THR A 211 16.80 -35.78 66.01
CA THR A 211 15.80 -34.96 66.70
C THR A 211 16.04 -35.09 68.20
N ALA A 212 17.26 -34.75 68.65
CA ALA A 212 17.46 -34.39 70.04
C ALA A 212 16.76 -33.05 70.25
N GLU A 213 15.62 -33.11 70.94
CA GLU A 213 14.95 -31.95 71.52
C GLU A 213 15.99 -31.05 72.21
N GLY A 214 16.19 -29.82 71.71
CA GLY A 214 16.80 -28.75 72.52
C GLY A 214 18.14 -28.16 72.07
N THR A 215 18.70 -28.49 70.90
CA THR A 215 19.73 -27.63 70.27
C THR A 215 19.21 -27.14 68.94
N GLY A 216 18.98 -25.82 68.85
CA GLY A 216 18.39 -25.18 67.68
C GLY A 216 19.03 -25.68 66.39
N ILE A 217 18.22 -26.26 65.51
CA ILE A 217 18.60 -26.50 64.13
C ILE A 217 19.14 -25.16 63.63
N ASN A 218 20.43 -25.09 63.30
CA ASN A 218 20.97 -23.90 62.65
C ASN A 218 20.48 -23.93 61.19
N ILE A 219 19.22 -23.55 61.03
CA ILE A 219 18.51 -23.49 59.76
C ILE A 219 19.32 -22.66 58.78
N GLU A 220 20.04 -21.62 59.23
CA GLU A 220 20.91 -20.83 58.37
C GLU A 220 22.05 -21.67 57.78
N ALA A 221 22.81 -22.43 58.57
CA ALA A 221 23.93 -23.22 58.05
C ALA A 221 23.47 -24.33 57.08
N MET A 222 22.34 -25.02 57.37
CA MET A 222 21.81 -26.04 56.45
C MET A 222 21.17 -25.43 55.20
N GLN A 223 20.44 -24.33 55.32
CA GLN A 223 19.93 -23.60 54.15
C GLN A 223 21.09 -23.03 53.33
N GLN A 224 22.17 -22.59 53.96
CA GLN A 224 23.34 -22.03 53.29
C GLN A 224 24.09 -23.12 52.51
N ASN A 225 24.35 -24.29 53.10
CA ASN A 225 24.91 -25.42 52.36
C ASN A 225 24.01 -25.87 51.20
N ILE A 226 22.69 -26.00 51.41
CA ILE A 226 21.76 -26.37 50.32
C ILE A 226 21.73 -25.29 49.23
N ARG A 227 21.75 -24.01 49.60
CA ARG A 227 21.84 -22.88 48.66
C ARG A 227 23.17 -22.87 47.92
N GLU A 228 24.27 -23.19 48.58
CA GLU A 228 25.61 -23.29 47.96
C GLU A 228 25.69 -24.46 46.99
N TYR A 229 25.19 -25.65 47.35
CA TYR A 229 25.12 -26.78 46.42
C TYR A 229 24.23 -26.47 45.21
N LYS A 230 23.02 -25.92 45.41
CA LYS A 230 22.17 -25.48 44.30
C LYS A 230 22.85 -24.40 43.45
N ARG A 231 23.56 -23.47 44.07
CA ARG A 231 24.32 -22.43 43.36
C ARG A 231 25.47 -23.04 42.56
N HIS A 232 26.18 -24.03 43.09
CA HIS A 232 27.23 -24.73 42.35
C HIS A 232 26.69 -25.58 41.20
N GLU A 233 25.55 -26.24 41.39
CA GLU A 233 24.82 -26.95 40.33
C GLU A 233 24.38 -25.98 39.23
N GLU A 234 23.77 -24.85 39.60
CA GLU A 234 23.41 -23.79 38.65
C GLU A 234 24.63 -23.21 37.91
N ILE A 235 25.75 -23.01 38.60
CA ILE A 235 27.00 -22.55 37.98
C ILE A 235 27.53 -23.61 37.01
N ALA A 236 27.58 -24.89 37.40
CA ALA A 236 28.05 -25.97 36.54
C ALA A 236 27.16 -26.12 35.29
N GLN A 237 25.84 -26.06 35.45
CA GLN A 237 24.89 -26.09 34.34
C GLN A 237 25.08 -24.89 33.41
N ARG A 238 25.28 -23.68 33.96
CA ARG A 238 25.60 -22.49 33.15
C ARG A 238 26.94 -22.63 32.42
N GLN A 239 27.96 -23.18 33.05
CA GLN A 239 29.27 -23.40 32.42
C GLN A 239 29.19 -24.45 31.30
N GLU A 240 28.39 -25.51 31.48
CA GLU A 240 28.15 -26.50 30.43
C GLU A 240 27.36 -25.90 29.26
N GLU A 241 26.34 -25.09 29.53
CA GLU A 241 25.61 -24.35 28.49
C GLU A 241 26.53 -23.36 27.75
N GLN A 242 27.39 -22.63 28.47
CA GLN A 242 28.39 -21.74 27.88
C GLN A 242 29.40 -22.52 27.02
N ALA A 243 29.90 -23.66 27.48
CA ALA A 243 30.81 -24.50 26.72
C ALA A 243 30.14 -25.08 25.46
N SER A 244 28.86 -25.47 25.53
CA SER A 244 28.09 -25.89 24.36
C SER A 244 27.98 -24.76 23.33
N LYS A 245 27.57 -23.56 23.77
CA LYS A 245 27.49 -22.38 22.89
C LYS A 245 28.85 -22.01 22.28
N LEU A 246 29.94 -22.13 23.03
CA LEU A 246 31.28 -21.88 22.48
C LEU A 246 31.69 -22.92 21.42
N ARG A 247 31.28 -24.18 21.55
CA ARG A 247 31.51 -25.20 20.50
C ARG A 247 30.70 -24.92 19.25
N GLU A 248 29.45 -24.47 19.40
CA GLU A 248 28.62 -24.02 18.27
C GLU A 248 29.28 -22.84 17.56
N ILE A 249 29.71 -21.82 18.29
CA ILE A 249 30.44 -20.67 17.73
C ILE A 249 31.72 -21.10 17.00
N ALA A 250 32.47 -22.06 17.55
CA ALA A 250 33.68 -22.56 16.90
C ALA A 250 33.36 -23.34 15.60
N ALA A 251 32.28 -24.11 15.57
CA ALA A 251 31.81 -24.81 14.37
C ALA A 251 31.36 -23.80 13.31
N ASP A 252 30.56 -22.81 13.70
CA ASP A 252 30.10 -21.72 12.82
C ASP A 252 31.28 -20.90 12.27
N TYR A 253 32.29 -20.62 13.10
CA TYR A 253 33.50 -19.93 12.65
C TYR A 253 34.29 -20.75 11.62
N THR A 254 34.40 -22.06 11.82
CA THR A 254 35.07 -22.96 10.86
C THR A 254 34.31 -22.99 9.52
N GLU A 255 32.98 -23.04 9.58
CA GLU A 255 32.14 -23.01 8.40
C GLU A 255 32.20 -21.64 7.70
N LEU A 256 32.25 -20.54 8.45
CA LEU A 256 32.46 -19.20 7.93
C LEU A 256 33.81 -19.10 7.20
N GLN A 257 34.89 -19.64 7.76
CA GLN A 257 36.19 -19.68 7.10
C GLN A 257 36.11 -20.45 5.78
N ARG A 258 35.53 -21.66 5.79
CA ARG A 258 35.32 -22.48 4.58
C ARG A 258 34.50 -21.75 3.52
N CYS A 259 33.40 -21.11 3.91
CA CYS A 259 32.56 -20.32 3.02
C CYS A 259 33.29 -19.09 2.48
N THR A 260 34.13 -18.43 3.29
CA THR A 260 34.92 -17.27 2.88
C THR A 260 35.99 -17.66 1.87
N ASP A 261 36.69 -18.78 2.10
CA ASP A 261 37.68 -19.30 1.17
C ASP A 261 37.04 -19.74 -0.16
N ASN A 262 35.92 -20.45 -0.10
CA ASN A 262 35.14 -20.81 -1.29
C ASN A 262 34.67 -19.56 -2.04
N TYR A 263 34.17 -18.55 -1.33
CA TYR A 263 33.76 -17.29 -1.94
C TYR A 263 34.91 -16.61 -2.67
N ARG A 264 36.10 -16.50 -2.04
CA ARG A 264 37.30 -15.94 -2.68
C ARG A 264 37.73 -16.71 -3.92
N GLN A 265 37.68 -18.04 -3.87
CA GLN A 265 38.00 -18.90 -5.03
C GLN A 265 36.99 -18.69 -6.17
N HIS A 266 35.69 -18.65 -5.87
CA HIS A 266 34.65 -18.42 -6.87
C HIS A 266 34.72 -17.01 -7.46
N GLU A 267 35.02 -15.99 -6.64
CA GLU A 267 35.21 -14.62 -7.08
C GLU A 267 36.39 -14.50 -8.04
N PHE A 268 37.54 -15.14 -7.71
CA PHE A 268 38.69 -15.22 -8.61
C PHE A 268 38.34 -15.92 -9.93
N LEU A 269 37.70 -17.09 -9.87
CA LEU A 269 37.34 -17.86 -11.07
C LEU A 269 36.39 -17.08 -11.98
N ALA A 270 35.42 -16.36 -11.41
CA ALA A 270 34.50 -15.51 -12.19
C ALA A 270 35.23 -14.35 -12.86
N ALA A 271 36.12 -13.67 -12.13
CA ALA A 271 36.91 -12.57 -12.68
C ALA A 271 37.89 -13.06 -13.77
N TRP A 272 38.54 -14.22 -13.56
CA TRP A 272 39.43 -14.85 -14.53
C TRP A 272 38.69 -15.30 -15.79
N ALA A 273 37.53 -15.95 -15.64
CA ALA A 273 36.68 -16.32 -16.78
C ALA A 273 36.28 -15.09 -17.61
N GLY A 274 35.89 -14.00 -16.95
CA GLY A 274 35.56 -12.74 -17.64
C GLY A 274 36.76 -12.08 -18.34
N LYS A 275 38.00 -12.36 -17.91
CA LYS A 275 39.22 -11.94 -18.61
C LYS A 275 39.48 -12.81 -19.84
N GLU A 276 39.36 -14.13 -19.71
CA GLU A 276 39.55 -15.07 -20.83
C GLU A 276 38.49 -14.91 -21.93
N GLU A 277 37.23 -14.67 -21.57
CA GLU A 277 36.15 -14.37 -22.53
C GLU A 277 36.46 -13.11 -23.35
N LEU A 278 37.00 -12.07 -22.70
CA LEU A 278 37.38 -10.83 -23.36
C LEU A 278 38.60 -11.04 -24.28
N ALA A 279 39.58 -11.84 -23.85
CA ALA A 279 40.74 -12.19 -24.67
C ALA A 279 40.34 -12.99 -25.93
N GLU A 280 39.42 -13.95 -25.79
CA GLU A 280 38.91 -14.71 -26.93
C GLU A 280 38.08 -13.84 -27.89
N THR A 281 37.28 -12.91 -27.35
CA THR A 281 36.55 -11.91 -28.16
C THR A 281 37.52 -11.07 -28.99
N ILE A 282 38.61 -10.58 -28.39
CA ILE A 282 39.65 -9.81 -29.11
C ILE A 282 40.26 -10.66 -30.22
N ARG A 283 40.58 -11.94 -29.95
CA ARG A 283 41.13 -12.85 -30.96
C ARG A 283 40.17 -13.02 -32.15
N GLN A 284 38.88 -13.23 -31.90
CA GLN A 284 37.87 -13.40 -32.96
C GLN A 284 37.73 -12.14 -33.81
N LEU A 285 37.64 -10.97 -33.17
CA LEU A 285 37.55 -9.69 -33.87
C LEU A 285 38.80 -9.38 -34.71
N THR A 286 39.97 -9.82 -34.23
CA THR A 286 41.24 -9.69 -34.98
C THR A 286 41.23 -10.57 -36.24
N LEU A 287 40.78 -11.82 -36.12
CA LEU A 287 40.62 -12.72 -37.28
C LEU A 287 39.59 -12.17 -38.28
N GLU A 288 38.48 -11.61 -37.79
CA GLU A 288 37.46 -10.98 -38.65
C GLU A 288 38.02 -9.78 -39.41
N ARG A 289 38.78 -8.92 -38.73
CA ARG A 289 39.46 -7.77 -39.37
C ARG A 289 40.37 -8.25 -40.51
N ASP A 290 41.20 -9.25 -40.26
CA ASP A 290 42.17 -9.73 -41.25
C ASP A 290 41.47 -10.38 -42.45
N ALA A 291 40.45 -11.21 -42.21
CA ALA A 291 39.64 -11.80 -43.29
C ALA A 291 38.92 -10.73 -44.14
N ASN A 292 38.39 -9.67 -43.50
CA ASN A 292 37.77 -8.56 -44.22
C ASN A 292 38.79 -7.77 -45.05
N ARG A 293 40.03 -7.64 -44.57
CA ARG A 293 41.13 -6.97 -45.28
C ARG A 293 41.54 -7.76 -46.53
N ASP A 294 41.70 -9.08 -46.40
CA ASP A 294 42.05 -9.96 -47.52
C ASP A 294 40.95 -9.96 -48.59
N LYS A 295 39.68 -10.03 -48.17
CA LYS A 295 38.53 -9.94 -49.08
C LYS A 295 38.48 -8.60 -49.82
N MET A 296 38.75 -7.51 -49.10
CA MET A 296 38.77 -6.17 -49.70
C MET A 296 39.85 -6.05 -50.78
N GLU A 297 41.02 -6.66 -50.58
CA GLU A 297 42.10 -6.64 -51.58
C GLU A 297 41.73 -7.42 -52.85
N LEU A 298 41.10 -8.59 -52.70
CA LEU A 298 40.59 -9.37 -53.83
C LEU A 298 39.56 -8.56 -54.66
N LEU A 299 38.59 -7.94 -53.99
CA LEU A 299 37.55 -7.15 -54.66
C LEU A 299 38.13 -5.91 -55.35
N LYS A 300 39.18 -5.28 -54.79
CA LYS A 300 39.87 -4.16 -55.45
C LYS A 300 40.54 -4.59 -56.74
N GLN A 301 41.11 -5.79 -56.78
CA GLN A 301 41.70 -6.35 -57.99
C GLN A 301 40.63 -6.61 -59.06
N GLU A 302 39.51 -7.24 -58.68
CA GLU A 302 38.35 -7.45 -59.57
C GLU A 302 37.78 -6.14 -60.12
N LEU A 303 37.68 -5.11 -59.27
CA LEU A 303 37.22 -3.78 -59.68
C LEU A 303 38.15 -3.17 -60.74
N SER A 304 39.46 -3.25 -60.54
CA SER A 304 40.45 -2.72 -61.48
C SER A 304 40.41 -3.41 -62.84
N ASP A 305 40.18 -4.71 -62.88
CA ASP A 305 40.11 -5.46 -64.14
C ASP A 305 38.81 -5.18 -64.89
N ALA A 306 37.67 -5.07 -64.19
CA ALA A 306 36.40 -4.65 -64.79
C ALA A 306 36.44 -3.19 -65.31
N GLU A 307 37.15 -2.29 -64.64
CA GLU A 307 37.34 -0.91 -65.12
C GLU A 307 38.13 -0.84 -66.44
N LYS A 308 39.13 -1.71 -66.64
CA LYS A 308 39.87 -1.79 -67.91
C LYS A 308 38.96 -2.29 -69.04
N GLU A 309 38.14 -3.31 -68.78
CA GLU A 309 37.21 -3.85 -69.77
C GLU A 309 36.16 -2.81 -70.21
N ILE A 310 35.66 -2.00 -69.27
CA ILE A 310 34.77 -0.88 -69.58
C ILE A 310 35.46 0.13 -70.52
N GLN A 311 36.71 0.51 -70.24
CA GLN A 311 37.45 1.47 -71.08
C GLN A 311 37.66 0.96 -72.52
N GLU A 312 37.96 -0.33 -72.69
CA GLU A 312 38.12 -0.94 -74.02
C GLU A 312 36.81 -0.93 -74.82
N LYS A 313 35.69 -1.28 -74.19
CA LYS A 313 34.36 -1.27 -74.82
C LYS A 313 33.88 0.16 -75.14
N GLU A 314 34.19 1.14 -74.29
CA GLU A 314 33.88 2.56 -74.53
C GLU A 314 34.61 3.10 -75.76
N LEU A 315 35.91 2.83 -75.88
CA LEU A 315 36.70 3.23 -77.05
C LEU A 315 36.17 2.62 -78.35
N HIS A 316 35.75 1.35 -78.29
CA HIS A 316 35.14 0.67 -79.44
C HIS A 316 33.83 1.33 -79.86
N LYS A 317 32.97 1.67 -78.89
CA LYS A 317 31.71 2.37 -79.13
C LYS A 317 31.93 3.79 -79.70
N GLU A 318 32.90 4.54 -79.19
CA GLU A 318 33.24 5.88 -79.71
C GLU A 318 33.67 5.85 -81.17
N THR A 319 34.39 4.79 -81.57
CA THR A 319 34.82 4.59 -82.96
C THR A 319 33.61 4.40 -83.89
N ILE A 320 32.67 3.54 -83.51
CA ILE A 320 31.43 3.30 -84.28
C ILE A 320 30.56 4.56 -84.32
N ALA A 321 30.51 5.33 -83.23
CA ALA A 321 29.76 6.58 -83.15
C ALA A 321 30.33 7.66 -84.10
N ALA A 322 31.66 7.76 -84.21
CA ALA A 322 32.33 8.67 -85.14
C ALA A 322 32.03 8.31 -86.61
N GLU A 323 31.99 7.02 -86.95
CA GLU A 323 31.62 6.52 -88.28
C GLU A 323 30.15 6.85 -88.63
N CYS A 324 29.24 6.73 -87.65
CA CYS A 324 27.83 7.08 -87.85
C CYS A 324 27.63 8.60 -88.00
N ALA A 325 28.36 9.42 -87.23
CA ALA A 325 28.24 10.87 -87.25
C ALA A 325 28.73 11.51 -88.57
N GLY A 326 29.64 10.86 -89.28
CA GLY A 326 30.15 11.29 -90.59
C GLY A 326 29.21 11.03 -91.78
N SER A 327 28.11 10.29 -91.59
CA SER A 327 27.20 9.91 -92.67
C SER A 327 26.22 11.03 -93.05
N GLU A 328 26.09 11.33 -94.35
CA GLU A 328 25.13 12.33 -94.88
C GLU A 328 23.67 11.97 -94.55
N VAL A 329 23.36 10.67 -94.44
CA VAL A 329 22.03 10.16 -94.06
C VAL A 329 21.73 10.45 -92.59
N GLN A 330 22.74 10.38 -91.70
CA GLN A 330 22.59 10.72 -90.28
C GLN A 330 22.38 12.22 -90.08
N GLN A 331 23.04 13.08 -90.87
CA GLN A 331 22.90 14.54 -90.78
C GLN A 331 21.51 15.02 -91.23
N THR A 332 20.98 14.44 -92.30
CA THR A 332 19.63 14.73 -92.81
C THR A 332 18.54 14.21 -91.86
N GLU A 333 18.71 12.99 -91.32
CA GLU A 333 17.84 12.44 -90.27
C GLU A 333 17.86 13.31 -89.00
N ASN A 334 19.04 13.79 -88.57
CA ASN A 334 19.19 14.67 -87.40
C ASN A 334 18.54 16.05 -87.59
N ARG A 335 18.65 16.64 -88.79
CA ARG A 335 18.01 17.94 -89.10
C ARG A 335 16.48 17.81 -89.05
N LEU A 336 15.93 16.81 -89.75
CA LEU A 336 14.48 16.58 -89.80
C LEU A 336 13.90 16.17 -88.44
N LYS A 337 14.61 15.34 -87.67
CA LYS A 337 14.24 15.04 -86.28
C LYS A 337 14.33 16.26 -85.38
N GLY A 338 15.30 17.15 -85.58
CA GLY A 338 15.44 18.40 -84.84
C GLY A 338 14.28 19.37 -85.10
N GLU A 339 13.91 19.57 -86.37
CA GLU A 339 12.74 20.38 -86.77
C GLU A 339 11.44 19.78 -86.21
N LYS A 340 11.27 18.46 -86.31
CA LYS A 340 10.13 17.74 -85.72
C LYS A 340 10.07 17.88 -84.20
N GLN A 341 11.21 17.73 -83.51
CA GLN A 341 11.28 17.84 -82.05
C GLN A 341 10.96 19.27 -81.58
N ASN A 342 11.40 20.29 -82.31
CA ASN A 342 11.05 21.68 -82.01
C ASN A 342 9.55 21.91 -82.13
N LEU A 343 8.90 21.44 -83.19
CA LEU A 343 7.45 21.53 -83.37
C LEU A 343 6.67 20.72 -82.33
N ILE A 344 7.11 19.51 -81.98
CA ILE A 344 6.53 18.71 -80.88
C ILE A 344 6.67 19.47 -79.55
N SER A 345 7.82 20.09 -79.29
CA SER A 345 8.06 20.85 -78.05
C SER A 345 7.19 22.10 -77.97
N GLU A 346 7.01 22.81 -79.09
CA GLU A 346 6.12 23.97 -79.20
C GLU A 346 4.66 23.55 -78.98
N GLN A 347 4.22 22.47 -79.63
CA GLN A 347 2.89 21.92 -79.46
C GLN A 347 2.63 21.44 -78.03
N ALA A 348 3.59 20.74 -77.42
CA ALA A 348 3.49 20.30 -76.04
C ALA A 348 3.41 21.48 -75.06
N ARG A 349 4.17 22.55 -75.31
CA ARG A 349 4.12 23.79 -74.53
C ARG A 349 2.76 24.48 -74.65
N LEU A 350 2.25 24.63 -75.87
CA LEU A 350 0.95 25.26 -76.15
C LEU A 350 -0.19 24.41 -75.56
N ALA A 351 -0.22 23.11 -75.82
CA ALA A 351 -1.20 22.18 -75.26
C ALA A 351 -1.11 22.11 -73.72
N GLY A 352 0.09 22.21 -73.15
CA GLY A 352 0.31 22.31 -71.72
C GLY A 352 -0.31 23.58 -71.13
N GLY A 353 -0.04 24.74 -71.74
CA GLY A 353 -0.65 26.02 -71.34
C GLY A 353 -2.18 26.00 -71.40
N LEU A 354 -2.75 25.45 -72.48
CA LEU A 354 -4.20 25.29 -72.62
C LEU A 354 -4.80 24.35 -71.58
N LYS A 355 -4.14 23.23 -71.28
CA LYS A 355 -4.56 22.29 -70.23
C LYS A 355 -4.54 22.93 -68.84
N VAL A 356 -3.53 23.73 -68.53
CA VAL A 356 -3.43 24.47 -67.26
C VAL A 356 -4.60 25.43 -67.13
N THR A 357 -4.81 26.31 -68.12
CA THR A 357 -5.94 27.27 -68.10
C THR A 357 -7.29 26.55 -68.01
N LEU A 358 -7.46 25.44 -68.73
CA LEU A 358 -8.69 24.64 -68.69
C LEU A 358 -8.91 23.97 -67.32
N ALA A 359 -7.85 23.52 -66.65
CA ALA A 359 -7.92 23.01 -65.28
C ALA A 359 -8.35 24.11 -64.30
N HIS A 360 -7.87 25.34 -64.45
CA HIS A 360 -8.33 26.48 -63.65
C HIS A 360 -9.83 26.75 -63.86
N ILE A 361 -10.30 26.75 -65.12
CA ILE A 361 -11.73 26.95 -65.44
C ILE A 361 -12.60 25.84 -64.83
N ARG A 362 -12.18 24.57 -64.93
CA ARG A 362 -12.91 23.45 -64.33
C ARG A 362 -12.97 23.53 -62.82
N ARG A 363 -11.85 23.88 -62.18
CA ARG A 363 -11.80 24.05 -60.72
C ARG A 363 -12.73 25.17 -60.26
N GLU A 364 -12.81 26.26 -61.02
CA GLU A 364 -13.75 27.35 -60.73
C GLU A 364 -15.21 26.90 -60.91
N ALA A 365 -15.52 26.18 -61.99
CA ALA A 365 -16.84 25.63 -62.23
C ALA A 365 -17.29 24.64 -61.15
N GLU A 366 -16.37 23.80 -60.66
CA GLU A 366 -16.60 22.90 -59.52
C GLU A 366 -16.83 23.66 -58.23
N PHE A 367 -16.03 24.70 -57.96
CA PHE A 367 -16.22 25.56 -56.79
C PHE A 367 -17.59 26.22 -56.79
N VAL A 368 -17.98 26.87 -57.89
CA VAL A 368 -19.27 27.57 -58.01
C VAL A 368 -20.45 26.60 -57.85
N ARG A 369 -20.36 25.39 -58.39
CA ARG A 369 -21.39 24.36 -58.22
C ARG A 369 -21.48 23.87 -56.79
N SER A 370 -20.33 23.58 -56.16
CA SER A 370 -20.30 23.16 -54.76
C SER A 370 -20.84 24.25 -53.83
N LEU A 371 -20.58 25.51 -54.17
CA LEU A 371 -21.12 26.67 -53.46
C LEU A 371 -22.64 26.77 -53.64
N GLN A 372 -23.15 26.56 -54.86
CA GLN A 372 -24.59 26.51 -55.13
C GLN A 372 -25.30 25.42 -54.32
N GLU A 373 -24.80 24.18 -54.32
CA GLU A 373 -25.41 23.07 -53.55
C GLU A 373 -25.55 23.41 -52.06
N LYS A 374 -24.51 23.99 -51.47
CA LYS A 374 -24.53 24.40 -50.05
C LYS A 374 -25.42 25.61 -49.78
N ILE A 375 -25.55 26.52 -50.76
CA ILE A 375 -26.47 27.66 -50.69
C ILE A 375 -27.93 27.18 -50.82
N ASP A 376 -28.18 26.14 -51.60
CA ASP A 376 -29.51 25.54 -51.76
C ASP A 376 -30.02 24.90 -50.46
N ASP A 377 -29.12 24.27 -49.70
CA ASP A 377 -29.39 23.70 -48.37
C ASP A 377 -29.76 24.74 -47.30
N LEU A 378 -29.54 26.03 -47.55
CA LEU A 378 -29.92 27.09 -46.61
C LEU A 378 -31.45 27.15 -46.41
N PRO A 379 -31.95 27.51 -45.22
CA PRO A 379 -33.38 27.65 -44.96
C PRO A 379 -34.09 28.55 -45.99
N GLN A 380 -35.34 28.22 -46.32
CA GLN A 380 -36.17 29.06 -47.20
C GLN A 380 -36.64 30.31 -46.46
N GLU A 381 -35.74 31.27 -46.32
CA GLU A 381 -35.99 32.56 -45.69
C GLU A 381 -35.69 33.69 -46.66
N ASN A 382 -36.45 34.78 -46.55
CA ASN A 382 -36.32 35.94 -47.44
C ASN A 382 -34.91 36.52 -47.48
N ARG A 383 -34.13 36.38 -46.39
CA ARG A 383 -32.76 36.89 -46.28
C ARG A 383 -31.74 36.17 -47.18
N PHE A 384 -32.03 34.96 -47.65
CA PHE A 384 -31.12 34.18 -48.52
C PHE A 384 -31.49 34.21 -50.00
N THR A 385 -32.62 34.82 -50.36
CA THR A 385 -33.17 34.79 -51.73
C THR A 385 -32.19 35.31 -52.78
N LYS A 386 -31.56 36.47 -52.54
CA LYS A 386 -30.56 37.07 -53.44
C LYS A 386 -29.34 36.16 -53.63
N THR A 387 -28.88 35.52 -52.57
CA THR A 387 -27.72 34.61 -52.60
C THR A 387 -28.03 33.36 -53.41
N LYS A 388 -29.22 32.78 -53.23
CA LYS A 388 -29.68 31.62 -54.01
C LYS A 388 -29.79 31.94 -55.50
N THR A 389 -30.42 33.06 -55.86
CA THR A 389 -30.55 33.46 -57.27
C THR A 389 -29.20 33.73 -57.94
N ALA A 390 -28.26 34.36 -57.23
CA ALA A 390 -26.93 34.62 -57.78
C ALA A 390 -26.11 33.33 -57.95
N ALA A 391 -26.26 32.36 -57.02
CA ALA A 391 -25.58 31.07 -57.11
C ALA A 391 -26.09 30.21 -58.27
N GLU A 392 -27.41 30.18 -58.49
CA GLU A 392 -28.03 29.51 -59.64
C GLU A 392 -27.56 30.12 -60.97
N ALA A 393 -27.51 31.46 -61.07
CA ALA A 393 -27.06 32.17 -62.26
C ALA A 393 -25.58 31.87 -62.58
N ALA A 394 -24.71 31.88 -61.57
CA ALA A 394 -23.30 31.54 -61.72
C ALA A 394 -23.11 30.08 -62.16
N SER A 395 -23.74 29.12 -61.48
CA SER A 395 -23.69 27.70 -61.85
C SER A 395 -24.20 27.45 -63.28
N GLY A 396 -25.26 28.16 -63.69
CA GLY A 396 -25.76 28.14 -65.06
C GLY A 396 -24.75 28.60 -66.11
N ALA A 397 -23.98 29.66 -65.81
CA ALA A 397 -22.94 30.18 -66.69
C ALA A 397 -21.73 29.25 -66.82
N PHE A 398 -21.40 28.47 -65.78
CA PHE A 398 -20.28 27.52 -65.79
C PHE A 398 -20.58 26.15 -66.40
N ARG A 399 -21.87 25.78 -66.54
CA ARG A 399 -22.30 24.45 -67.01
C ARG A 399 -21.72 24.03 -68.36
N THR A 400 -21.53 24.97 -69.29
CA THR A 400 -20.96 24.70 -70.62
C THR A 400 -19.44 24.49 -70.58
N MET A 401 -18.75 25.04 -69.58
CA MET A 401 -17.29 24.97 -69.43
C MET A 401 -16.81 23.73 -68.68
N GLU A 402 -17.69 23.13 -67.87
CA GLU A 402 -17.38 22.02 -66.98
C GLU A 402 -16.89 20.75 -67.71
N ASN A 403 -17.57 20.39 -68.80
CA ASN A 403 -17.33 19.14 -69.54
C ASN A 403 -16.60 19.35 -70.88
N SER A 404 -16.15 20.56 -71.16
CA SER A 404 -15.51 20.89 -72.44
C SER A 404 -14.02 20.55 -72.45
N GLY A 405 -13.50 20.12 -73.60
CA GLY A 405 -12.07 19.92 -73.87
C GLY A 405 -11.37 21.21 -74.28
N THR A 406 -10.15 21.12 -74.83
CA THR A 406 -9.41 22.30 -75.33
C THR A 406 -10.14 23.04 -76.46
N GLU A 407 -11.11 22.38 -77.10
CA GLU A 407 -12.07 22.97 -78.04
C GLU A 407 -12.87 24.13 -77.43
N LEU A 408 -12.98 24.22 -76.10
CA LEU A 408 -13.64 25.32 -75.39
C LEU A 408 -13.07 26.69 -75.79
N PHE A 409 -11.76 26.77 -76.05
CA PHE A 409 -11.09 28.03 -76.43
C PHE A 409 -11.45 28.48 -77.86
N SER A 410 -12.17 27.65 -78.64
CA SER A 410 -12.77 28.04 -79.91
C SER A 410 -14.15 28.71 -79.76
N ALA A 411 -14.76 28.66 -78.58
CA ALA A 411 -16.08 29.24 -78.30
C ALA A 411 -16.08 30.78 -78.33
N ALA A 412 -17.28 31.37 -78.44
CA ALA A 412 -17.45 32.82 -78.46
C ALA A 412 -17.10 33.46 -77.10
N GLU A 413 -16.43 34.61 -77.14
CA GLU A 413 -15.96 35.40 -75.99
C GLU A 413 -17.09 35.75 -75.00
N GLY A 414 -18.33 35.87 -75.49
CA GLY A 414 -19.52 36.10 -74.67
C GLY A 414 -19.78 35.02 -73.62
N THR A 415 -19.34 33.78 -73.82
CA THR A 415 -19.52 32.68 -72.86
C THR A 415 -18.70 32.90 -71.59
N PHE A 416 -17.44 33.34 -71.75
CA PHE A 416 -16.56 33.61 -70.62
C PHE A 416 -16.93 34.91 -69.90
N ARG A 417 -17.44 35.91 -70.65
CA ARG A 417 -17.92 37.16 -70.07
C ARG A 417 -19.15 36.96 -69.19
N ALA A 418 -20.13 36.16 -69.63
CA ALA A 418 -21.30 35.82 -68.84
C ALA A 418 -20.94 35.12 -67.50
N ALA A 419 -19.90 34.28 -67.51
CA ALA A 419 -19.41 33.64 -66.29
C ALA A 419 -18.67 34.60 -65.35
N ALA A 420 -17.97 35.60 -65.89
CA ALA A 420 -17.36 36.67 -65.08
C ALA A 420 -18.42 37.54 -64.40
N ASP A 421 -19.42 37.99 -65.15
CA ASP A 421 -20.51 38.82 -64.62
C ASP A 421 -21.29 38.08 -63.51
N ALA A 422 -21.61 36.80 -63.73
CA ALA A 422 -22.33 35.98 -62.74
C ALA A 422 -21.49 35.65 -61.49
N SER A 423 -20.17 35.46 -61.64
CA SER A 423 -19.26 35.25 -60.50
C SER A 423 -19.17 36.50 -59.61
N GLN A 424 -19.15 37.69 -60.23
CA GLN A 424 -19.13 38.96 -59.50
C GLN A 424 -20.44 39.18 -58.73
N GLU A 425 -21.58 38.90 -59.34
CA GLU A 425 -22.90 39.00 -58.69
C GLU A 425 -23.02 38.02 -57.50
N LEU A 426 -22.51 36.80 -57.64
CA LEU A 426 -22.44 35.82 -56.55
C LEU A 426 -21.55 36.30 -55.40
N SER A 427 -20.34 36.80 -55.69
CA SER A 427 -19.44 37.35 -54.69
C SER A 427 -20.10 38.48 -53.89
N GLN A 428 -20.77 39.41 -54.57
CA GLN A 428 -21.49 40.50 -53.92
C GLN A 428 -22.64 39.99 -53.04
N ALA A 429 -23.47 39.08 -53.55
CA ALA A 429 -24.61 38.55 -52.79
C ALA A 429 -24.19 37.76 -51.54
N VAL A 430 -23.10 36.98 -51.62
CA VAL A 430 -22.50 36.27 -50.48
C VAL A 430 -21.94 37.26 -49.47
N GLY A 431 -21.22 38.29 -49.91
CA GLY A 431 -20.65 39.33 -49.05
C GLY A 431 -21.70 40.12 -48.27
N GLU A 432 -22.76 40.59 -48.94
CA GLU A 432 -23.88 41.31 -48.32
C GLU A 432 -24.58 40.45 -47.25
N THR A 433 -24.81 39.18 -47.57
CA THR A 433 -25.52 38.24 -46.68
C THR A 433 -24.66 37.86 -45.47
N SER A 434 -23.37 37.58 -45.69
CA SER A 434 -22.42 37.29 -44.61
C SER A 434 -22.32 38.46 -43.63
N PHE A 435 -22.19 39.70 -44.14
CA PHE A 435 -22.12 40.89 -43.30
C PHE A 435 -23.38 41.06 -42.42
N ALA A 436 -24.57 40.89 -43.00
CA ALA A 436 -25.82 40.99 -42.25
C ALA A 436 -25.93 39.94 -41.13
N LEU A 437 -25.55 38.69 -41.40
CA LEU A 437 -25.54 37.63 -40.39
C LEU A 437 -24.48 37.85 -39.31
N GLY A 438 -23.31 38.38 -39.68
CA GLY A 438 -22.24 38.70 -38.74
C GLY A 438 -22.67 39.75 -37.71
N MET A 439 -23.35 40.81 -38.15
CA MET A 439 -23.93 41.82 -37.27
C MET A 439 -24.99 41.23 -36.32
N GLN A 440 -25.87 40.37 -36.83
CA GLN A 440 -26.89 39.70 -36.00
C GLN A 440 -26.25 38.76 -34.97
N ALA A 441 -25.26 37.96 -35.37
CA ALA A 441 -24.55 37.06 -34.48
C ALA A 441 -23.79 37.80 -33.38
N GLN A 442 -23.21 38.97 -33.67
CA GLN A 442 -22.52 39.81 -32.69
C GLN A 442 -23.50 40.34 -31.63
N GLU A 443 -24.67 40.84 -32.04
CA GLU A 443 -25.69 41.35 -31.14
C GLU A 443 -26.24 40.25 -30.22
N LEU A 444 -26.56 39.07 -30.78
CA LEU A 444 -27.02 37.92 -29.99
C LEU A 444 -25.96 37.43 -28.99
N ARG A 445 -24.67 37.43 -29.37
CA ARG A 445 -23.57 37.06 -28.45
C ARG A 445 -23.45 38.05 -27.29
N LYS A 446 -23.62 39.34 -27.57
CA LYS A 446 -23.61 40.37 -26.53
C LYS A 446 -24.75 40.15 -25.53
N GLN A 447 -25.97 39.93 -26.03
CA GLN A 447 -27.13 39.59 -25.21
C GLN A 447 -26.90 38.33 -24.38
N GLN A 448 -26.38 37.26 -24.99
CA GLN A 448 -26.04 36.02 -24.30
C GLN A 448 -25.08 36.27 -23.13
N SER A 449 -23.99 37.01 -23.36
CA SER A 449 -22.98 37.32 -22.33
C SER A 449 -23.56 38.14 -21.17
N GLU A 450 -24.40 39.14 -21.46
CA GLU A 450 -25.05 39.98 -20.43
C GLU A 450 -26.01 39.16 -19.56
N MET A 451 -26.79 38.27 -20.17
CA MET A 451 -27.72 37.39 -19.46
C MET A 451 -27.01 36.32 -18.63
N GLU A 452 -25.92 35.74 -19.13
CA GLU A 452 -25.09 34.78 -18.39
C GLU A 452 -24.40 35.43 -17.18
N ALA A 453 -23.90 36.66 -17.32
CA ALA A 453 -23.33 37.42 -16.21
C ALA A 453 -24.36 37.69 -15.10
N THR A 454 -25.59 38.06 -15.47
CA THR A 454 -26.69 38.29 -14.52
C THR A 454 -27.15 37.00 -13.84
N LEU A 455 -27.28 35.89 -14.58
CA LEU A 455 -27.59 34.57 -14.02
C LEU A 455 -26.52 34.10 -13.03
N SER A 456 -25.24 34.32 -13.33
CA SER A 456 -24.12 33.97 -12.44
C SER A 456 -24.19 34.72 -11.11
N ARG A 457 -24.52 36.02 -11.13
CA ARG A 457 -24.72 36.82 -9.92
C ARG A 457 -25.91 36.32 -9.09
N LEU A 458 -27.06 36.11 -9.72
CA LEU A 458 -28.27 35.61 -9.05
C LEU A 458 -28.08 34.21 -8.43
N ARG A 459 -27.32 33.31 -9.07
CA ARG A 459 -27.00 31.96 -8.54
C ARG A 459 -26.10 31.99 -7.30
N ARG A 460 -25.34 33.07 -7.09
CA ARG A 460 -24.54 33.29 -5.88
C ARG A 460 -25.33 33.97 -4.75
N ASP A 461 -26.65 34.01 -4.88
CA ASP A 461 -27.58 34.73 -3.99
C ASP A 461 -27.30 36.25 -3.91
N ILE A 462 -26.57 36.79 -4.90
CA ILE A 462 -26.32 38.22 -5.04
C ILE A 462 -27.47 38.78 -5.87
N LYS A 463 -28.45 39.38 -5.20
CA LYS A 463 -29.57 40.06 -5.85
C LYS A 463 -29.04 41.25 -6.67
N ASP A 464 -29.48 41.34 -7.92
CA ASP A 464 -29.11 42.40 -8.86
C ASP A 464 -29.90 43.68 -8.57
N TYR A 465 -29.65 44.25 -7.39
CA TYR A 465 -30.25 45.51 -6.95
C TYR A 465 -29.82 46.65 -7.89
N PRO A 466 -30.63 47.73 -7.97
CA PRO A 466 -30.21 48.93 -8.68
C PRO A 466 -28.82 49.41 -8.23
N ASP A 467 -27.97 49.76 -9.21
CA ASP A 467 -26.57 50.13 -9.00
C ASP A 467 -26.36 51.12 -7.85
N GLY A 468 -25.56 50.74 -6.86
CA GLY A 468 -25.22 51.57 -5.70
C GLY A 468 -26.07 51.36 -4.45
N LEU A 469 -27.17 50.58 -4.50
CA LEU A 469 -27.99 50.31 -3.29
C LEU A 469 -27.21 49.53 -2.22
N LEU A 470 -26.53 48.46 -2.63
CA LEU A 470 -25.76 47.62 -1.72
C LEU A 470 -24.56 48.37 -1.12
N ASP A 471 -23.88 49.17 -1.95
CA ASP A 471 -22.77 50.03 -1.53
C ASP A 471 -23.23 51.10 -0.53
N LEU A 472 -24.35 51.78 -0.80
CA LEU A 472 -24.95 52.73 0.12
C LEU A 472 -25.34 52.07 1.46
N LYS A 473 -25.99 50.89 1.43
CA LYS A 473 -26.34 50.14 2.64
C LYS A 473 -25.09 49.81 3.47
N GLN A 474 -24.03 49.31 2.81
CA GLN A 474 -22.79 48.93 3.47
C GLN A 474 -22.12 50.13 4.14
N ARG A 475 -21.98 51.26 3.42
CA ARG A 475 -21.41 52.50 3.98
C ARG A 475 -22.20 53.03 5.17
N LEU A 476 -23.53 53.06 5.08
CA LEU A 476 -24.38 53.48 6.19
C LEU A 476 -24.17 52.57 7.41
N THR A 477 -24.09 51.25 7.20
CA THR A 477 -23.90 50.27 8.27
C THR A 477 -22.52 50.40 8.93
N GLU A 478 -21.46 50.60 8.14
CA GLU A 478 -20.08 50.71 8.63
C GLU A 478 -19.83 52.01 9.39
N GLU A 479 -20.26 53.16 8.85
CA GLU A 479 -20.03 54.47 9.46
C GLU A 479 -20.89 54.75 10.69
N LEU A 480 -22.05 54.08 10.84
CA LEU A 480 -22.92 54.21 12.01
C LEU A 480 -22.57 53.23 13.13
N LYS A 481 -21.62 52.31 12.91
CA LYS A 481 -21.21 51.32 13.90
C LYS A 481 -20.40 51.97 15.02
N LYS A 482 -20.84 51.80 16.28
CA LYS A 482 -20.15 52.30 17.48
C LYS A 482 -19.87 51.16 18.49
N PRO A 483 -18.84 51.26 19.34
CA PRO A 483 -18.59 50.25 20.37
C PRO A 483 -19.80 50.08 21.29
N GLY A 484 -20.39 48.87 21.31
CA GLY A 484 -21.56 48.55 22.14
C GLY A 484 -22.93 48.83 21.51
N ARG A 485 -22.99 49.25 20.24
CA ARG A 485 -24.24 49.47 19.49
C ARG A 485 -24.11 49.03 18.04
N GLU A 486 -24.87 48.01 17.65
CA GLU A 486 -24.96 47.58 16.25
C GLU A 486 -25.94 48.47 15.48
N ALA A 487 -25.61 48.77 14.23
CA ALA A 487 -26.46 49.54 13.32
C ALA A 487 -27.08 48.57 12.31
N GLU A 488 -28.20 47.94 12.67
CA GLU A 488 -28.92 47.05 11.76
C GLU A 488 -29.71 47.86 10.74
N ILE A 489 -29.26 47.82 9.47
CA ILE A 489 -29.93 48.43 8.33
C ILE A 489 -30.33 47.34 7.35
N GLU A 490 -31.62 47.25 7.06
CA GLU A 490 -32.17 46.22 6.17
C GLU A 490 -32.85 46.83 4.95
N ILE A 491 -32.75 46.15 3.80
CA ILE A 491 -33.50 46.55 2.59
C ILE A 491 -34.90 45.96 2.72
N LEU A 492 -35.93 46.76 2.49
CA LEU A 492 -37.31 46.33 2.66
C LEU A 492 -37.63 45.05 1.85
N ALA A 493 -37.19 44.92 0.60
CA ALA A 493 -37.43 43.70 -0.20
C ALA A 493 -36.78 42.42 0.36
N ASP A 494 -35.72 42.52 1.17
CA ASP A 494 -35.04 41.35 1.75
C ASP A 494 -35.79 40.73 2.93
N VAL A 495 -36.57 41.54 3.65
CA VAL A 495 -37.24 41.16 4.89
C VAL A 495 -38.70 40.79 4.67
N LEU A 496 -39.19 41.00 3.46
CA LEU A 496 -40.55 40.67 3.05
C LEU A 496 -40.59 39.34 2.29
N GLU A 497 -41.64 38.59 2.54
CA GLU A 497 -42.06 37.40 1.79
C GLU A 497 -43.50 37.59 1.30
N ILE A 498 -43.88 36.86 0.25
CA ILE A 498 -45.30 36.75 -0.11
C ILE A 498 -45.94 35.71 0.81
N ALA A 499 -47.10 36.03 1.38
CA ALA A 499 -47.80 35.13 2.30
C ALA A 499 -48.14 33.79 1.63
N ASP A 500 -48.09 32.70 2.39
CA ASP A 500 -48.34 31.36 1.86
C ASP A 500 -49.74 31.26 1.23
N GLY A 501 -49.80 30.75 0.00
CA GLY A 501 -51.04 30.65 -0.79
C GLY A 501 -51.40 31.91 -1.59
N GLU A 502 -50.63 33.01 -1.47
CA GLU A 502 -50.93 34.30 -2.09
C GLU A 502 -49.94 34.70 -3.21
N ASP A 503 -49.13 33.76 -3.71
CA ASP A 503 -48.11 33.99 -4.77
C ASP A 503 -48.68 34.68 -6.03
N ALA A 504 -49.97 34.47 -6.30
CA ALA A 504 -50.72 35.10 -7.38
C ALA A 504 -50.71 36.64 -7.32
N TRP A 505 -50.58 37.22 -6.12
CA TRP A 505 -50.54 38.67 -5.87
C TRP A 505 -49.13 39.27 -5.93
N ARG A 506 -48.09 38.45 -6.08
CA ARG A 506 -46.67 38.90 -6.11
C ARG A 506 -46.47 40.06 -7.08
N GLY A 507 -46.95 39.94 -8.32
CA GLY A 507 -46.78 40.98 -9.33
C GLY A 507 -47.47 42.30 -8.97
N ALA A 508 -48.65 42.23 -8.35
CA ALA A 508 -49.36 43.41 -7.86
C ALA A 508 -48.64 44.07 -6.69
N VAL A 509 -48.09 43.29 -5.75
CA VAL A 509 -47.28 43.79 -4.61
C VAL A 509 -45.99 44.45 -5.10
N GLU A 510 -45.23 43.75 -5.96
CA GLU A 510 -43.97 44.24 -6.55
C GLU A 510 -44.16 45.51 -7.36
N GLY A 511 -45.20 45.54 -8.20
CA GLY A 511 -45.53 46.69 -9.03
C GLY A 511 -46.08 47.88 -8.23
N TYR A 512 -46.82 47.63 -7.15
CA TYR A 512 -47.34 48.70 -6.28
C TYR A 512 -46.23 49.34 -5.45
N LEU A 513 -45.36 48.52 -4.82
CA LEU A 513 -44.24 49.03 -4.03
C LEU A 513 -43.18 49.68 -4.93
N ASN A 514 -42.99 49.19 -6.17
CA ASN A 514 -42.08 49.75 -7.17
C ASN A 514 -40.68 50.05 -6.58
N THR A 515 -40.28 51.32 -6.41
CA THR A 515 -38.98 51.70 -5.84
C THR A 515 -38.95 51.67 -4.31
N GLN A 516 -40.11 51.72 -3.65
CA GLN A 516 -40.23 51.70 -2.19
C GLN A 516 -39.77 50.38 -1.59
N LYS A 517 -39.81 49.28 -2.35
CA LYS A 517 -39.25 47.97 -1.95
C LYS A 517 -37.74 48.02 -1.73
N PHE A 518 -37.04 49.03 -2.25
CA PHE A 518 -35.60 49.22 -2.05
C PHE A 518 -35.27 50.20 -0.90
N TYR A 519 -36.26 50.64 -0.13
CA TYR A 519 -36.02 51.53 1.00
C TYR A 519 -35.30 50.82 2.13
N LEU A 520 -34.50 51.59 2.86
CA LEU A 520 -33.69 51.13 3.98
C LEU A 520 -34.45 51.32 5.29
N LEU A 521 -34.65 50.22 5.99
CA LEU A 521 -35.20 50.18 7.34
C LEU A 521 -34.07 50.40 8.33
N VAL A 522 -34.28 51.33 9.25
CA VAL A 522 -33.29 51.75 10.24
C VAL A 522 -33.96 51.79 11.61
N GLU A 523 -33.25 51.35 12.65
CA GLU A 523 -33.79 51.39 14.00
C GLU A 523 -34.10 52.84 14.45
N PRO A 524 -35.26 53.07 15.12
CA PRO A 524 -35.65 54.38 15.62
C PRO A 524 -34.60 55.12 16.45
N ALA A 525 -33.73 54.38 17.14
CA ALA A 525 -32.72 54.94 18.01
C ALA A 525 -31.55 55.59 17.22
N ILE A 526 -31.21 55.09 16.02
CA ILE A 526 -30.09 55.59 15.19
C ILE A 526 -30.55 56.47 14.02
N TYR A 527 -31.86 56.64 13.84
CA TYR A 527 -32.43 57.27 12.64
C TYR A 527 -31.90 58.69 12.37
N GLU A 528 -31.76 59.53 13.40
CA GLU A 528 -31.27 60.92 13.24
C GLU A 528 -29.83 60.95 12.70
N GLU A 529 -28.94 60.12 13.25
CA GLU A 529 -27.56 59.98 12.79
C GLU A 529 -27.49 59.41 11.36
N ALA A 530 -28.34 58.42 11.06
CA ALA A 530 -28.44 57.80 9.74
C ALA A 530 -28.94 58.79 8.67
N LEU A 531 -29.87 59.67 9.01
CA LEU A 531 -30.40 60.68 8.11
C LEU A 531 -29.35 61.74 7.76
N GLU A 532 -28.55 62.19 8.73
CA GLU A 532 -27.44 63.11 8.50
C GLU A 532 -26.38 62.51 7.58
N LEU A 533 -26.01 61.24 7.81
CA LEU A 533 -25.08 60.51 6.97
C LEU A 533 -25.64 60.29 5.56
N PHE A 534 -26.88 59.84 5.43
CA PHE A 534 -27.55 59.67 4.14
C PHE A 534 -27.59 60.98 3.35
N ASN A 535 -27.85 62.12 4.00
CA ASN A 535 -27.86 63.43 3.36
C ASN A 535 -26.49 63.86 2.81
N ARG A 536 -25.39 63.42 3.43
CA ARG A 536 -24.02 63.64 2.91
C ARG A 536 -23.74 62.75 1.70
N LEU A 537 -24.11 61.47 1.77
CA LEU A 537 -23.80 60.46 0.74
C LEU A 537 -24.70 60.54 -0.50
N LYS A 538 -25.89 61.17 -0.42
CA LYS A 538 -26.88 61.18 -1.51
C LYS A 538 -26.34 61.69 -2.86
N GLY A 539 -25.33 62.56 -2.86
CA GLY A 539 -24.73 63.13 -4.07
C GLY A 539 -24.00 62.09 -4.94
N GLU A 540 -23.58 60.97 -4.35
CA GLU A 540 -22.86 59.89 -5.03
C GLU A 540 -23.80 58.94 -5.80
N TYR A 541 -25.12 59.03 -5.58
CA TYR A 541 -26.14 58.16 -6.18
C TYR A 541 -27.23 58.94 -6.94
N PRO A 542 -26.90 59.76 -7.96
CA PRO A 542 -27.82 60.75 -8.54
C PRO A 542 -28.96 60.17 -9.40
N ARG A 543 -28.86 58.90 -9.82
CA ARG A 543 -29.82 58.23 -10.72
C ARG A 543 -30.85 57.37 -9.99
N GLN A 544 -30.81 57.32 -8.66
CA GLN A 544 -31.52 56.35 -7.84
C GLN A 544 -32.48 57.05 -6.87
N SER A 545 -33.66 56.48 -6.63
CA SER A 545 -34.63 56.98 -5.64
C SER A 545 -34.66 56.09 -4.40
N PHE A 546 -33.54 56.00 -3.69
CA PHE A 546 -33.45 55.30 -2.40
C PHE A 546 -34.04 56.17 -1.28
N GLY A 547 -34.60 55.52 -0.26
CA GLY A 547 -35.27 56.20 0.85
C GLY A 547 -34.91 55.58 2.20
N LEU A 548 -34.86 56.43 3.22
CA LEU A 548 -34.67 56.04 4.62
C LEU A 548 -36.02 56.13 5.34
N VAL A 549 -36.41 55.10 6.09
CA VAL A 549 -37.73 55.03 6.72
C VAL A 549 -37.70 55.53 8.17
N ASP A 550 -38.43 56.60 8.48
CA ASP A 550 -38.61 57.12 9.85
C ASP A 550 -39.75 56.38 10.59
N LEU A 551 -39.40 55.29 11.26
CA LEU A 551 -40.38 54.50 12.00
C LEU A 551 -40.79 55.11 13.34
N LYS A 552 -39.93 55.93 13.95
CA LYS A 552 -40.24 56.63 15.20
C LYS A 552 -41.41 57.58 15.00
N LYS A 553 -41.29 58.45 14.00
CA LYS A 553 -42.29 59.44 13.65
C LYS A 553 -43.55 58.82 13.07
N LEU A 554 -43.42 57.71 12.33
CA LEU A 554 -44.56 56.95 11.83
C LEU A 554 -45.44 56.44 12.98
N ARG A 555 -44.83 55.84 14.01
CA ARG A 555 -45.56 55.31 15.19
C ARG A 555 -46.21 56.40 16.04
N GLU A 556 -45.63 57.60 16.09
CA GLU A 556 -46.18 58.74 16.83
C GLU A 556 -47.41 59.37 16.16
N LYS A 557 -47.43 59.42 14.82
CA LYS A 557 -48.42 60.20 14.05
C LYS A 557 -49.54 59.37 13.45
N GLU A 558 -49.24 58.14 13.04
CA GLU A 558 -50.17 57.32 12.28
C GLU A 558 -50.79 56.24 13.16
N LYS A 559 -52.11 56.06 13.03
CA LYS A 559 -52.80 54.89 13.57
C LYS A 559 -52.77 53.79 12.52
N LEU A 560 -51.94 52.78 12.73
CA LEU A 560 -51.83 51.62 11.84
C LEU A 560 -53.14 50.82 11.86
N GLN A 561 -54.05 51.14 10.94
CA GLN A 561 -55.26 50.35 10.69
C GLN A 561 -55.02 49.42 9.51
N ARG A 562 -55.15 48.12 9.76
CA ARG A 562 -55.04 47.07 8.77
C ARG A 562 -56.44 46.56 8.44
N LEU A 563 -56.89 46.75 7.21
CA LEU A 563 -58.15 46.17 6.75
C LEU A 563 -57.98 44.66 6.50
N ASP A 564 -59.01 43.86 6.80
CA ASP A 564 -58.99 42.40 6.65
C ASP A 564 -58.84 41.92 5.20
N ASN A 565 -59.18 42.78 4.23
CA ASN A 565 -59.03 42.53 2.79
C ASN A 565 -57.91 43.38 2.15
N SER A 566 -56.94 43.85 2.94
CA SER A 566 -55.85 44.69 2.43
C SER A 566 -54.73 43.92 1.73
N LEU A 567 -54.02 44.60 0.83
CA LEU A 567 -52.82 44.08 0.17
C LEU A 567 -51.70 43.78 1.17
N ALA A 568 -51.68 44.44 2.34
CA ALA A 568 -50.77 44.12 3.43
C ALA A 568 -50.91 42.67 3.93
N ASN A 569 -52.09 42.03 3.78
CA ASN A 569 -52.31 40.64 4.16
C ASN A 569 -51.62 39.65 3.22
N LYS A 570 -51.28 40.08 2.01
CA LYS A 570 -50.59 39.27 1.00
C LYS A 570 -49.08 39.23 1.20
N VAL A 571 -48.56 39.98 2.19
CA VAL A 571 -47.14 40.08 2.53
C VAL A 571 -46.90 39.57 3.94
N ALA A 572 -45.93 38.66 4.09
CA ALA A 572 -45.41 38.11 5.34
C ALA A 572 -44.04 38.73 5.66
N THR A 573 -43.74 38.90 6.95
CA THR A 573 -42.45 39.41 7.43
C THR A 573 -42.29 39.07 8.91
N ASP A 574 -41.09 38.63 9.29
CA ASP A 574 -40.71 38.39 10.69
C ASP A 574 -40.11 39.65 11.34
N ASN A 575 -39.67 40.64 10.53
CA ASN A 575 -39.18 41.91 11.06
C ASN A 575 -40.35 42.83 11.49
N PRO A 576 -40.43 43.24 12.78
CA PRO A 576 -41.46 44.16 13.27
C PRO A 576 -41.44 45.55 12.62
N LEU A 577 -40.26 46.07 12.28
CA LEU A 577 -40.06 47.37 11.60
C LEU A 577 -40.66 47.35 10.19
N ALA A 578 -40.38 46.29 9.44
CA ALA A 578 -40.95 46.08 8.11
C ALA A 578 -42.47 45.91 8.16
N ARG A 579 -42.98 45.22 9.19
CA ARG A 579 -44.43 45.01 9.39
C ARG A 579 -45.17 46.31 9.61
N ASP A 580 -44.64 47.20 10.45
CA ASP A 580 -45.23 48.53 10.69
C ASP A 580 -45.28 49.35 9.40
N TYR A 581 -44.18 49.34 8.63
CA TYR A 581 -44.11 50.09 7.38
C TYR A 581 -45.04 49.53 6.29
N ILE A 582 -45.15 48.21 6.17
CA ILE A 582 -46.07 47.59 5.22
C ILE A 582 -47.54 47.79 5.62
N ASN A 583 -47.87 47.75 6.90
CA ASN A 583 -49.21 48.08 7.37
C ASN A 583 -49.57 49.53 7.01
N TYR A 584 -48.61 50.46 7.08
CA TYR A 584 -48.80 51.84 6.63
C TYR A 584 -49.00 51.93 5.11
N LEU A 585 -48.10 51.35 4.31
CA LEU A 585 -48.12 51.46 2.85
C LEU A 585 -49.31 50.72 2.21
N LEU A 586 -49.58 49.50 2.67
CA LEU A 586 -50.48 48.56 2.01
C LEU A 586 -51.76 48.27 2.83
N GLY A 587 -51.84 48.67 4.10
CA GLY A 587 -52.96 48.31 5.00
C GLY A 587 -54.30 48.94 4.63
N HIS A 588 -54.27 50.03 3.86
CA HIS A 588 -55.45 50.73 3.35
C HIS A 588 -55.78 50.37 1.88
N VAL A 589 -54.95 49.55 1.22
CA VAL A 589 -55.10 49.17 -0.19
C VAL A 589 -55.94 47.91 -0.26
N VAL A 590 -57.18 48.01 -0.71
CA VAL A 590 -58.11 46.87 -0.74
C VAL A 590 -57.84 45.95 -1.95
N CYS A 591 -57.73 44.65 -1.71
CA CYS A 591 -57.64 43.63 -2.76
C CYS A 591 -59.03 43.35 -3.36
N CYS A 592 -59.21 43.64 -4.64
CA CYS A 592 -60.44 43.36 -5.37
C CYS A 592 -60.26 42.18 -6.33
N ALA A 593 -61.26 41.31 -6.43
CA ALA A 593 -61.25 40.19 -7.38
C ALA A 593 -61.45 40.66 -8.83
N HIS A 594 -62.23 41.71 -9.02
CA HIS A 594 -62.57 42.24 -10.34
C HIS A 594 -62.50 43.77 -10.38
N VAL A 595 -62.24 44.33 -11.56
CA VAL A 595 -62.09 45.78 -11.79
C VAL A 595 -63.34 46.58 -11.37
N GLY A 596 -64.53 45.98 -11.41
CA GLY A 596 -65.79 46.64 -11.02
C GLY A 596 -65.86 47.07 -9.55
N GLN A 597 -65.17 46.35 -8.66
CA GLN A 597 -65.16 46.61 -7.21
C GLN A 597 -64.22 47.76 -6.81
N LEU A 598 -63.30 48.16 -7.70
CA LEU A 598 -62.25 49.14 -7.38
C LEU A 598 -62.79 50.49 -6.90
N ARG A 599 -63.94 50.92 -7.44
CA ARG A 599 -64.55 52.23 -7.16
C ARG A 599 -65.25 52.31 -5.80
N GLU A 600 -65.52 51.16 -5.17
CA GLU A 600 -66.17 51.09 -3.85
C GLU A 600 -65.22 51.47 -2.71
N HIS A 601 -63.92 51.55 -3.01
CA HIS A 601 -62.87 51.80 -2.05
C HIS A 601 -62.03 53.01 -2.45
N ARG A 602 -61.44 53.68 -1.45
CA ARG A 602 -60.58 54.86 -1.67
C ARG A 602 -59.28 54.50 -2.40
N THR A 603 -58.70 53.35 -2.07
CA THR A 603 -57.54 52.76 -2.74
C THR A 603 -57.76 51.27 -2.87
N ALA A 604 -57.68 50.73 -4.09
CA ALA A 604 -57.88 49.31 -4.35
C ALA A 604 -57.04 48.82 -5.54
N ILE A 605 -56.76 47.53 -5.57
CA ILE A 605 -55.93 46.90 -6.61
C ILE A 605 -56.44 45.50 -6.97
N THR A 606 -56.32 45.12 -8.25
CA THR A 606 -56.55 43.75 -8.71
C THR A 606 -55.26 42.95 -8.82
N GLN A 607 -55.36 41.63 -8.85
CA GLN A 607 -54.22 40.73 -9.03
C GLN A 607 -53.46 40.99 -10.34
N GLU A 608 -54.18 41.36 -11.40
CA GLU A 608 -53.60 41.70 -12.72
C GLU A 608 -52.91 43.07 -12.75
N GLY A 609 -52.90 43.80 -11.62
CA GLY A 609 -52.20 45.08 -11.50
C GLY A 609 -53.00 46.30 -11.94
N MET A 610 -54.34 46.25 -11.90
CA MET A 610 -55.17 47.44 -12.09
C MET A 610 -55.32 48.17 -10.74
N LEU A 611 -54.77 49.38 -10.64
CA LEU A 611 -54.74 50.19 -9.42
C LEU A 611 -55.74 51.33 -9.50
N PHE A 612 -56.60 51.46 -8.49
CA PHE A 612 -57.46 52.62 -8.26
C PHE A 612 -56.97 53.42 -7.06
N GLN A 613 -56.62 54.68 -7.28
CA GLN A 613 -56.13 55.60 -6.25
C GLN A 613 -56.40 57.04 -6.68
N GLY A 614 -56.82 57.90 -5.74
CA GLY A 614 -57.06 59.32 -6.03
C GLY A 614 -58.14 59.54 -7.09
N TYR A 615 -59.15 58.67 -7.11
CA TYR A 615 -60.25 58.65 -8.10
C TYR A 615 -59.85 58.30 -9.54
N VAL A 616 -58.64 57.73 -9.75
CA VAL A 616 -58.15 57.31 -11.07
C VAL A 616 -57.82 55.82 -11.06
N ALA A 617 -58.29 55.11 -12.09
CA ALA A 617 -57.91 53.71 -12.36
C ALA A 617 -56.76 53.69 -13.40
N ARG A 618 -55.65 53.00 -13.09
CA ARG A 618 -54.49 52.88 -13.98
C ARG A 618 -53.85 51.48 -13.91
N PRO A 619 -53.30 50.96 -15.02
CA PRO A 619 -52.51 49.74 -14.97
C PRO A 619 -51.11 50.01 -14.39
N LEU A 620 -50.59 49.06 -13.61
CA LEU A 620 -49.18 49.00 -13.25
C LEU A 620 -48.34 48.60 -14.47
N ARG A 621 -47.07 49.03 -14.53
CA ARG A 621 -46.19 48.68 -15.65
C ARG A 621 -45.81 47.20 -15.55
N ARG A 622 -46.00 46.46 -16.64
CA ARG A 622 -45.70 45.02 -16.70
C ARG A 622 -44.25 44.69 -16.32
N GLN A 623 -43.29 45.48 -16.79
CA GLN A 623 -41.88 45.35 -16.41
C GLN A 623 -41.68 45.41 -14.88
N GLN A 624 -42.42 46.26 -14.16
CA GLN A 624 -42.30 46.42 -12.70
C GLN A 624 -42.97 45.28 -11.93
N MET A 625 -44.05 44.72 -12.48
CA MET A 625 -44.75 43.58 -11.88
C MET A 625 -43.97 42.27 -12.04
N GLU A 626 -43.22 42.14 -13.13
CA GLU A 626 -42.40 40.96 -13.42
C GLU A 626 -41.00 41.03 -12.75
N ASP A 627 -40.64 42.19 -12.22
CA ASP A 627 -39.37 42.47 -11.56
C ASP A 627 -39.38 42.03 -10.09
N ALA A 628 -39.32 40.72 -9.89
CA ALA A 628 -39.44 40.08 -8.57
C ALA A 628 -38.17 40.24 -7.71
N PHE A 629 -38.30 40.91 -6.57
CA PHE A 629 -37.25 41.13 -5.56
C PHE A 629 -37.66 40.73 -4.13
N ILE A 630 -38.96 40.64 -3.86
CA ILE A 630 -39.57 40.34 -2.56
C ILE A 630 -39.57 38.83 -2.32
N GLY A 631 -38.83 38.40 -1.31
CA GLY A 631 -38.80 37.03 -0.84
C GLY A 631 -37.78 36.11 -1.51
N ARG A 632 -37.40 35.01 -0.84
CA ARG A 632 -36.40 34.02 -1.28
C ARG A 632 -36.82 33.30 -2.56
N LYS A 633 -38.14 33.14 -2.78
CA LYS A 633 -38.69 32.54 -4.01
C LYS A 633 -38.56 33.46 -5.24
N ALA A 634 -38.38 34.77 -5.08
CA ALA A 634 -38.26 35.72 -6.20
C ALA A 634 -37.01 35.47 -7.05
N VAL A 635 -35.88 35.16 -6.40
CA VAL A 635 -34.61 34.84 -7.08
C VAL A 635 -34.78 33.63 -8.00
N GLN A 636 -35.45 32.58 -7.53
CA GLN A 636 -35.68 31.36 -8.32
C GLN A 636 -36.58 31.59 -9.54
N ILE A 637 -37.63 32.41 -9.40
CA ILE A 637 -38.52 32.77 -10.51
C ILE A 637 -37.76 33.55 -11.58
N ARG A 638 -36.90 34.49 -11.16
CA ARG A 638 -36.08 35.30 -12.08
C ARG A 638 -35.02 34.47 -12.80
N ILE A 639 -34.37 33.53 -12.09
CA ILE A 639 -33.42 32.58 -12.70
C ILE A 639 -34.10 31.77 -13.81
N ARG A 640 -35.27 31.17 -13.53
CA ARG A 640 -36.00 30.36 -14.53
C ARG A 640 -36.36 31.15 -15.80
N ARG A 641 -36.78 32.40 -15.64
CA ARG A 641 -37.10 33.27 -16.78
C ARG A 641 -35.86 33.60 -17.62
N LEU A 642 -34.79 34.05 -16.97
CA LEU A 642 -33.54 34.36 -17.66
C LEU A 642 -32.94 33.12 -18.34
N GLU A 643 -33.07 31.93 -17.75
CA GLU A 643 -32.67 30.67 -18.38
C GLU A 643 -33.49 30.36 -19.64
N ALA A 644 -34.80 30.59 -19.61
CA ALA A 644 -35.67 30.39 -20.77
C ALA A 644 -35.35 31.38 -21.91
N GLU A 645 -35.16 32.66 -21.60
CA GLU A 645 -34.78 33.67 -22.59
C GLU A 645 -33.36 33.41 -23.15
N LEU A 646 -32.41 33.02 -22.30
CA LEU A 646 -31.05 32.63 -22.72
C LEU A 646 -31.08 31.40 -23.64
N GLN A 647 -31.96 30.43 -23.38
CA GLN A 647 -32.13 29.26 -24.24
C GLN A 647 -32.64 29.64 -25.64
N MET A 648 -33.54 30.62 -25.73
CA MET A 648 -34.02 31.14 -27.02
C MET A 648 -32.89 31.82 -27.79
N VAL A 649 -32.12 32.71 -27.14
CA VAL A 649 -30.96 33.38 -27.75
C VAL A 649 -29.90 32.37 -28.21
N ARG A 650 -29.61 31.34 -27.40
CA ARG A 650 -28.67 30.27 -27.77
C ARG A 650 -29.13 29.47 -28.97
N LYS A 651 -30.43 29.18 -29.07
CA LYS A 651 -31.00 28.46 -30.22
C LYS A 651 -30.85 29.27 -31.50
N GLU A 652 -31.18 30.56 -31.46
CA GLU A 652 -31.03 31.46 -32.62
C GLU A 652 -29.56 31.58 -33.05
N LEU A 653 -28.63 31.69 -32.10
CA LEU A 653 -27.18 31.64 -32.36
C LEU A 653 -26.74 30.31 -32.99
N GLN A 654 -27.28 29.19 -32.52
CA GLN A 654 -26.96 27.87 -33.06
C GLN A 654 -27.42 27.70 -34.51
N GLU A 655 -28.51 28.35 -34.91
CA GLU A 655 -29.03 28.32 -36.28
C GLU A 655 -28.24 29.25 -37.21
N ILE A 656 -27.88 30.45 -36.75
CA ILE A 656 -27.24 31.48 -37.58
C ILE A 656 -25.74 31.28 -37.73
N LEU A 657 -25.05 30.85 -36.67
CA LEU A 657 -23.59 30.82 -36.63
C LEU A 657 -22.96 29.89 -37.69
N PRO A 658 -23.48 28.67 -37.94
CA PRO A 658 -22.93 27.80 -39.00
C PRO A 658 -23.08 28.41 -40.39
N VAL A 659 -24.22 29.06 -40.66
CA VAL A 659 -24.50 29.72 -41.95
C VAL A 659 -23.60 30.93 -42.15
N TYR A 660 -23.44 31.76 -41.12
CA TYR A 660 -22.50 32.88 -41.14
C TYR A 660 -21.08 32.39 -41.41
N GLN A 661 -20.58 31.41 -40.66
CA GLN A 661 -19.21 30.89 -40.84
C GLN A 661 -18.98 30.31 -42.24
N PHE A 662 -19.99 29.65 -42.80
CA PHE A 662 -19.94 29.16 -44.17
C PHE A 662 -19.79 30.30 -45.18
N LEU A 663 -20.70 31.29 -45.13
CA LEU A 663 -20.68 32.42 -46.07
C LEU A 663 -19.45 33.31 -45.88
N ASP A 664 -19.04 33.54 -44.64
CA ASP A 664 -17.84 34.31 -44.27
C ASP A 664 -16.56 33.65 -44.76
N GLY A 665 -16.47 32.31 -44.73
CA GLY A 665 -15.35 31.57 -45.30
C GLY A 665 -15.30 31.59 -46.83
N THR A 666 -16.42 31.88 -47.50
CA THR A 666 -16.51 31.91 -48.97
C THR A 666 -16.45 33.32 -49.57
N LYS A 667 -16.65 34.38 -48.77
CA LYS A 667 -16.73 35.76 -49.27
C LYS A 667 -15.41 36.25 -49.88
N ASP A 668 -14.28 35.77 -49.36
CA ASP A 668 -12.94 36.18 -49.77
C ASP A 668 -12.38 35.30 -50.90
N HIS A 669 -13.20 34.43 -51.51
CA HIS A 669 -12.79 33.64 -52.67
C HIS A 669 -12.51 34.57 -53.85
N GLU A 670 -11.26 34.54 -54.33
CA GLU A 670 -10.84 35.27 -55.53
C GLU A 670 -11.28 34.49 -56.77
N TYR A 671 -12.39 34.92 -57.36
CA TYR A 671 -12.87 34.36 -58.62
C TYR A 671 -11.86 34.64 -59.74
N ILE A 672 -11.41 33.57 -60.41
CA ILE A 672 -10.41 33.70 -61.49
C ILE A 672 -10.96 34.48 -62.69
N PHE A 673 -12.28 34.50 -62.88
CA PHE A 673 -12.94 35.21 -63.98
C PHE A 673 -12.98 36.71 -63.72
N ASN A 674 -11.86 37.37 -63.98
CA ASN A 674 -11.69 38.81 -63.92
C ASN A 674 -11.22 39.37 -65.28
N ALA A 675 -11.07 40.69 -65.40
CA ALA A 675 -10.65 41.34 -66.64
C ALA A 675 -9.32 40.80 -67.20
N VAL A 676 -8.37 40.46 -66.31
CA VAL A 676 -7.06 39.90 -66.69
C VAL A 676 -7.20 38.49 -67.25
N PHE A 677 -8.07 37.67 -66.67
CA PHE A 677 -8.30 36.31 -67.14
C PHE A 677 -9.02 36.26 -68.49
N LEU A 678 -9.88 37.24 -68.79
CA LEU A 678 -10.49 37.37 -70.12
C LEU A 678 -9.45 37.69 -71.21
N GLU A 679 -8.41 38.47 -70.89
CA GLU A 679 -7.26 38.67 -71.80
C GLU A 679 -6.46 37.37 -71.99
N GLN A 680 -6.26 36.60 -70.92
CA GLN A 680 -5.59 35.29 -70.97
C GLN A 680 -6.36 34.28 -71.84
N ILE A 681 -7.70 34.28 -71.78
CA ILE A 681 -8.54 33.43 -72.64
C ILE A 681 -8.37 33.82 -74.12
N SER A 682 -8.25 35.12 -74.42
CA SER A 682 -7.97 35.60 -75.77
C SER A 682 -6.63 35.10 -76.32
N GLN A 683 -5.61 35.00 -75.46
CA GLN A 683 -4.33 34.38 -75.82
C GLN A 683 -4.45 32.86 -75.99
N CYS A 684 -5.17 32.18 -75.11
CA CYS A 684 -5.43 30.73 -75.22
C CYS A 684 -6.13 30.38 -76.54
N ARG A 685 -7.03 31.24 -77.05
CA ARG A 685 -7.64 31.06 -78.37
C ARG A 685 -6.61 31.09 -79.51
N LYS A 686 -5.62 31.98 -79.45
CA LYS A 686 -4.53 32.03 -80.45
C LYS A 686 -3.64 30.78 -80.37
N ASP A 687 -3.29 30.38 -79.15
CA ASP A 687 -2.46 29.20 -78.88
C ASP A 687 -3.12 27.90 -79.38
N TYR A 688 -4.44 27.78 -79.23
CA TYR A 688 -5.23 26.66 -79.76
C TYR A 688 -5.18 26.58 -81.30
N LEU A 689 -5.32 27.73 -81.98
CA LEU A 689 -5.23 27.78 -83.44
C LEU A 689 -3.81 27.42 -83.94
N ARG A 690 -2.75 27.90 -83.28
CA ARG A 690 -1.36 27.54 -83.61
C ARG A 690 -1.10 26.04 -83.42
N GLY A 691 -1.70 25.42 -82.38
CA GLY A 691 -1.60 23.99 -82.16
C GLY A 691 -2.17 23.14 -83.32
N LEU A 692 -3.22 23.62 -83.99
CA LEU A 692 -3.79 22.97 -85.18
C LEU A 692 -2.89 23.12 -86.42
N GLU A 693 -2.23 24.27 -86.58
CA GLU A 693 -1.25 24.50 -87.65
C GLU A 693 -0.04 23.57 -87.49
N ILE A 694 0.50 23.43 -86.27
CA ILE A 694 1.65 22.56 -85.99
C ILE A 694 1.37 21.09 -86.33
N ASN A 695 0.14 20.59 -86.12
CA ASN A 695 -0.23 19.24 -86.54
C ASN A 695 0.00 19.03 -88.05
N THR A 696 -0.41 20.00 -88.86
CA THR A 696 -0.22 19.92 -90.32
C THR A 696 1.26 20.03 -90.75
N GLU A 697 2.09 20.72 -89.95
CA GLU A 697 3.54 20.80 -90.17
C GLU A 697 4.25 19.49 -89.76
N LEU A 698 3.80 18.84 -88.67
CA LEU A 698 4.32 17.55 -88.21
C LEU A 698 4.01 16.41 -89.19
N ASP A 699 2.80 16.36 -89.74
CA ASP A 699 2.41 15.34 -90.74
C ASP A 699 3.32 15.38 -91.98
N ARG A 700 3.71 16.58 -92.43
CA ARG A 700 4.65 16.76 -93.54
C ARG A 700 6.07 16.29 -93.22
N LEU A 701 6.56 16.57 -92.00
CA LEU A 701 7.88 16.10 -91.57
C LEU A 701 7.94 14.58 -91.38
N ASP A 702 6.82 13.95 -91.02
CA ASP A 702 6.70 12.50 -90.92
C ASP A 702 6.79 11.80 -92.28
N GLU A 703 6.20 12.38 -93.33
CA GLU A 703 6.36 11.90 -94.70
C GLU A 703 7.82 12.02 -95.19
N GLU A 704 8.51 13.11 -94.85
CA GLU A 704 9.93 13.32 -95.20
C GLU A 704 10.88 12.36 -94.47
N LEU A 705 10.62 12.04 -93.19
CA LEU A 705 11.40 11.09 -92.40
C LEU A 705 11.21 9.63 -92.87
N ALA A 706 10.00 9.27 -93.31
CA ALA A 706 9.71 7.92 -93.82
C ALA A 706 10.40 7.60 -95.16
N GLY A 707 10.86 8.62 -95.89
CA GLY A 707 11.56 8.48 -97.18
C GLY A 707 13.07 8.19 -97.09
N LEU A 708 13.68 8.16 -95.90
CA LEU A 708 15.12 7.94 -95.71
C LEU A 708 15.49 6.45 -95.65
N ASP A 709 16.54 6.03 -96.35
CA ASP A 709 17.10 4.66 -96.27
C ASP A 709 18.10 4.54 -95.09
N LEU A 710 17.67 3.89 -94.01
CA LEU A 710 18.38 3.83 -92.73
C LEU A 710 19.05 2.46 -92.44
N PHE A 711 19.00 1.50 -93.37
CA PHE A 711 19.39 0.11 -93.10
C PHE A 711 20.82 -0.05 -92.56
N TRP A 712 21.77 0.74 -93.08
CA TRP A 712 23.16 0.74 -92.62
C TRP A 712 23.33 1.40 -91.23
N LEU A 713 22.61 2.50 -90.96
CA LEU A 713 22.63 3.19 -89.68
C LEU A 713 22.00 2.35 -88.57
N ASP A 714 20.92 1.61 -88.87
CA ASP A 714 20.23 0.76 -87.91
C ASP A 714 21.09 -0.45 -87.49
N ALA A 715 21.87 -1.03 -88.41
CA ALA A 715 22.81 -2.09 -88.09
C ALA A 715 23.94 -1.63 -87.13
N ARG A 716 24.51 -0.44 -87.35
CA ARG A 716 25.55 0.13 -86.46
C ARG A 716 24.98 0.62 -85.13
N ARG A 717 23.74 1.10 -85.10
CA ARG A 717 23.02 1.43 -83.86
C ARG A 717 22.74 0.19 -83.01
N ALA A 718 22.44 -0.95 -83.62
CA ALA A 718 22.23 -2.21 -82.90
C ALA A 718 23.52 -2.67 -82.19
N GLU A 719 24.65 -2.62 -82.88
CA GLU A 719 25.98 -2.93 -82.33
C GLU A 719 26.38 -1.97 -81.19
N MET A 720 26.16 -0.66 -81.34
CA MET A 720 26.37 0.30 -80.25
C MET A 720 25.45 0.06 -79.04
N LYS A 721 24.24 -0.46 -79.25
CA LYS A 721 23.29 -0.76 -78.18
C LYS A 721 23.69 -2.01 -77.39
N GLU A 722 24.23 -3.02 -78.08
CA GLU A 722 24.78 -4.22 -77.45
C GLU A 722 26.02 -3.87 -76.60
N LEU A 723 26.97 -3.12 -77.15
CA LEU A 723 28.13 -2.61 -76.40
C LEU A 723 27.73 -1.75 -75.20
N GLN A 724 26.69 -0.91 -75.34
CA GLN A 724 26.18 -0.11 -74.23
C GLN A 724 25.56 -0.97 -73.12
N ALA A 725 24.83 -2.02 -73.48
CA ALA A 725 24.26 -2.94 -72.50
C ALA A 725 25.35 -3.68 -71.70
N GLU A 726 26.41 -4.13 -72.37
CA GLU A 726 27.57 -4.75 -71.72
C GLU A 726 28.31 -3.77 -70.80
N ILE A 727 28.53 -2.52 -71.24
CA ILE A 727 29.14 -1.47 -70.42
C ILE A 727 28.29 -1.17 -69.18
N ASP A 728 26.96 -1.08 -69.32
CA ASP A 728 26.06 -0.80 -68.21
C ASP A 728 26.00 -1.97 -67.21
N GLU A 729 26.07 -3.22 -67.69
CA GLU A 729 26.19 -4.40 -66.84
C GLU A 729 27.51 -4.40 -66.05
N LEU A 730 28.64 -4.17 -66.72
CA LEU A 730 29.93 -4.05 -66.06
C LEU A 730 29.97 -2.88 -65.08
N ARG A 731 29.39 -1.71 -65.42
CA ARG A 731 29.29 -0.55 -64.51
C ARG A 731 28.41 -0.82 -63.30
N THR A 732 27.35 -1.62 -63.45
CA THR A 732 26.52 -2.02 -62.31
C THR A 732 27.25 -3.03 -61.43
N GLN A 733 28.06 -3.92 -62.00
CA GLN A 733 28.94 -4.81 -61.25
C GLN A 733 30.04 -4.02 -60.51
N THR A 734 30.77 -3.12 -61.16
CA THR A 734 31.80 -2.28 -60.52
C THR A 734 31.23 -1.41 -59.41
N LYS A 735 30.02 -0.85 -59.59
CA LYS A 735 29.34 -0.09 -58.54
C LYS A 735 29.01 -0.96 -57.31
N LYS A 736 28.54 -2.19 -57.52
CA LYS A 736 28.26 -3.14 -56.41
C LYS A 736 29.54 -3.52 -55.70
N THR A 737 30.58 -3.91 -56.44
CA THR A 737 31.91 -4.24 -55.89
C THR A 737 32.50 -3.05 -55.13
N GLY A 738 32.38 -1.82 -55.65
CA GLY A 738 32.82 -0.60 -54.97
C GLY A 738 32.06 -0.31 -53.67
N GLN A 739 30.74 -0.56 -53.64
CA GLN A 739 29.94 -0.46 -52.41
C GLN A 739 30.35 -1.51 -51.36
N GLU A 740 30.62 -2.74 -51.80
CA GLU A 740 31.09 -3.82 -50.92
C GLU A 740 32.48 -3.51 -50.34
N ILE A 741 33.40 -2.98 -51.15
CA ILE A 741 34.71 -2.49 -50.69
C ILE A 741 34.53 -1.39 -49.65
N GLY A 742 33.67 -0.40 -49.91
CA GLY A 742 33.40 0.69 -48.96
C GLY A 742 32.86 0.18 -47.63
N ALA A 743 31.91 -0.76 -47.65
CA ALA A 743 31.34 -1.36 -46.45
C ALA A 743 32.39 -2.19 -45.67
N LEU A 744 33.25 -2.94 -46.36
CA LEU A 744 34.34 -3.67 -45.72
C LEU A 744 35.39 -2.72 -45.13
N GLN A 745 35.70 -1.62 -45.82
CA GLN A 745 36.64 -0.61 -45.35
C GLN A 745 36.16 0.09 -44.07
N GLU A 746 34.87 0.44 -43.99
CA GLU A 746 34.27 0.99 -42.77
C GLU A 746 34.31 -0.01 -41.61
N LYS A 747 33.97 -1.28 -41.87
CA LYS A 747 34.04 -2.35 -40.87
C LYS A 747 35.46 -2.57 -40.34
N VAL A 748 36.45 -2.65 -41.23
CA VAL A 748 37.86 -2.79 -40.85
C VAL A 748 38.30 -1.59 -40.03
N ARG A 749 37.94 -0.36 -40.45
CA ARG A 749 38.28 0.85 -39.70
C ARG A 749 37.66 0.87 -38.30
N ALA A 750 36.39 0.49 -38.16
CA ALA A 750 35.72 0.40 -36.87
C ALA A 750 36.39 -0.64 -35.96
N LEU A 751 36.75 -1.81 -36.51
CA LEU A 751 37.47 -2.84 -35.78
C LEU A 751 38.86 -2.37 -35.34
N GLU A 752 39.63 -1.74 -36.23
CA GLU A 752 41.02 -1.31 -35.96
C GLU A 752 41.13 -0.14 -34.98
N PHE A 753 40.27 0.88 -35.11
CA PHE A 753 40.46 2.14 -34.39
C PHE A 753 39.51 2.33 -33.19
N GLU A 754 38.39 1.62 -33.14
CA GLU A 754 37.39 1.80 -32.08
C GLU A 754 37.24 0.54 -31.22
N ILE A 755 36.88 -0.58 -31.85
CA ILE A 755 36.42 -1.76 -31.12
C ILE A 755 37.59 -2.53 -30.49
N LEU A 756 38.62 -2.89 -31.26
CA LEU A 756 39.77 -3.63 -30.72
C LEU A 756 40.52 -2.83 -29.64
N PRO A 757 40.89 -1.55 -29.85
CA PRO A 757 41.62 -0.79 -28.83
C PRO A 757 40.83 -0.63 -27.52
N ALA A 758 39.51 -0.43 -27.59
CA ALA A 758 38.67 -0.33 -26.40
C ALA A 758 38.61 -1.65 -25.62
N LYS A 759 38.52 -2.78 -26.34
CA LYS A 759 38.50 -4.12 -25.73
C LYS A 759 39.86 -4.51 -25.16
N GLU A 760 40.96 -4.20 -25.85
CA GLU A 760 42.33 -4.41 -25.36
C GLU A 760 42.61 -3.59 -24.10
N LYS A 761 42.15 -2.33 -24.05
CA LYS A 761 42.23 -1.52 -22.83
C LYS A 761 41.46 -2.17 -21.68
N GLY A 762 40.23 -2.63 -21.93
CA GLY A 762 39.42 -3.33 -20.93
C GLY A 762 40.03 -4.66 -20.47
N LEU A 763 40.76 -5.37 -21.35
CA LEU A 763 41.50 -6.58 -21.00
C LEU A 763 42.62 -6.25 -20.01
N LYS A 764 43.40 -5.20 -20.31
CA LYS A 764 44.47 -4.74 -19.43
C LYS A 764 43.95 -4.31 -18.06
N GLU A 765 42.85 -3.56 -18.02
CA GLU A 765 42.21 -3.15 -16.75
C GLU A 765 41.75 -4.37 -15.92
N LYS A 766 41.25 -5.43 -16.57
CA LYS A 766 40.88 -6.68 -15.89
C LYS A 766 42.11 -7.46 -15.40
N GLU A 767 43.19 -7.50 -16.16
CA GLU A 767 44.46 -8.11 -15.75
C GLU A 767 45.05 -7.38 -14.54
N ASP A 768 45.11 -6.05 -14.59
CA ASP A 768 45.58 -5.21 -13.48
C ASP A 768 44.70 -5.40 -12.23
N SER A 769 43.36 -5.39 -12.38
CA SER A 769 42.44 -5.61 -11.25
C SER A 769 42.52 -7.03 -10.67
N LEU A 770 42.76 -8.06 -11.48
CA LEU A 770 42.97 -9.42 -11.00
C LEU A 770 44.26 -9.51 -10.18
N GLN A 771 45.32 -8.86 -10.66
CA GLN A 771 46.60 -8.81 -9.97
C GLN A 771 46.51 -8.01 -8.65
N GLU A 772 45.80 -6.89 -8.61
CA GLU A 772 45.66 -6.13 -7.36
C GLU A 772 44.80 -6.84 -6.28
N ARG A 773 43.81 -7.63 -6.69
CA ARG A 773 42.84 -8.23 -5.75
C ARG A 773 43.22 -9.61 -5.23
N PHE A 774 43.97 -10.39 -6.00
CA PHE A 774 44.19 -11.82 -5.74
C PHE A 774 45.66 -12.25 -5.69
N THR A 775 46.60 -11.31 -5.82
CA THR A 775 48.03 -11.51 -5.51
C THR A 775 48.36 -10.84 -4.19
#